data_AF-A0A9R1BJA9-F1
#
_entry.id   AF-A0A9R1BJA9-F1
#
_cell.length_a   1.000
_cell.length_b   1.000
_cell.length_c   1.000
_cell.angle_alpha   90.00
_cell.angle_beta   90.00
_cell.angle_gamma   90.00
#
_symmetry.space_group_name_H-M   'P 1'
#
loop_
_entity.id
_entity.type
_entity.pdbx_description
1 polymer ?
#
loop_
_entity_poly.entity_id
_entity_poly.type
_entity_poly.pdbx_seq_one_letter_code
_entity_poly.pdbx_strand_id
1 'polypeptide(L)'
;MPPPAMAAEKRRAAYAAFLPLLLLLALRALLPSSDPPARGGEETLASSNASSSSGGPRRKLQMRRPHVTSLFGAAQLWERGFTGRKVKMAIFDTGIRADHPHFRNIKERTNWTNEDTLNDNLGHGTFVAGVIAGQDPECPGFAPNTEIYAFRVFTDAQISYTSWFLDAFNYAMATGMDVLNLSIGGPDYLDLPFVEKVWELTANNIIMVSAIGNDGPLYGTLNNPADQSDVIGVGGIDYNNHIASFSSRGMTTWELPHGYGRVKPDVVAYSRDIMGSKTSTGCKTLSGTSVASPVVAGAVCLLVSVIPEDKRKSILNPASMKQALVEGASKLVGPNIYEQGAGKPDLWQSYEILKNYQPRASVFPNMLDFTDCPYFWPFCRQPLYAGAMPVVFNATILNGMGVIGYVKDPPVWQPSEDVGNLLTVHFTYSDTIWPWTGYLALHMQVKDEGSQFSGIISGNVTLSIYSPAAEGESSPRSSTCVLYLKVRVVQTPVRSRRILWDQFHNIKYPSGYVPRDSLNVNNDILDWHGDHLHTNFHILFNMLRDAGYYVETLGSPLTCFDASNYGTLLMVDLEDEYFSEEIQKLRDDVVHKGLGLAVFAEWYHVDTMVKMTFFDENTRSWWSPLTGGANIPALNELLAPFGIAFGDKILSGDFSINGEQSHYASGTDIVQFPAGGFLHGFELQEDPKTAQNSSTPDTHNSQSQEKSKLSSILGMLEAGEGRIAVYGDSNCLDSSHMVTNCYWLLRKIVEFAGNGLRDPVLFSEATRLKFPVFENIQKPLRRPDVNFSMFSSVIGKELICHQDSRFEVWGTKGYGIQPTGTTRKLPEYQKNEVSSSPNRLIKSSYKRQDEAGLQKSILAPSANKFDDKRDYFGFISHEEVASQWMVPACFAVTTCILVYLSCRAQQRRRRPRKGSATGRLSSSV
;
A
#
# COMPACT_ATOMS: atom_id res chain seq x y z
N MET A 1 -11.76 31.70 -38.88
CA MET A 1 -10.32 32.00 -38.94
C MET A 1 -9.59 30.86 -38.24
N PRO A 2 -8.57 30.24 -38.85
CA PRO A 2 -7.93 29.06 -38.27
C PRO A 2 -7.03 29.48 -37.09
N PRO A 3 -6.96 28.69 -36.00
CA PRO A 3 -6.05 28.96 -34.91
C PRO A 3 -4.60 28.59 -35.30
N PRO A 4 -3.59 29.27 -34.72
CA PRO A 4 -2.19 29.18 -35.15
C PRO A 4 -1.55 27.85 -34.71
N ALA A 5 -1.10 27.08 -35.70
CA ALA A 5 -0.48 25.77 -35.58
C ALA A 5 0.99 25.78 -35.09
N MET A 6 1.50 26.87 -34.50
CA MET A 6 2.90 26.98 -34.07
C MET A 6 3.14 26.96 -32.54
N ALA A 7 2.09 26.83 -31.73
CA ALA A 7 2.24 26.61 -30.28
C ALA A 7 2.23 25.12 -29.89
N ALA A 8 1.92 24.21 -30.83
CA ALA A 8 1.82 22.78 -30.58
C ALA A 8 3.17 22.04 -30.61
N GLU A 9 4.18 22.57 -31.30
CA GLU A 9 5.47 21.89 -31.48
C GLU A 9 6.44 22.11 -30.31
N LYS A 10 6.38 23.27 -29.65
CA LYS A 10 7.11 23.52 -28.38
C LYS A 10 6.43 22.96 -27.14
N ARG A 11 5.14 22.60 -27.21
CA ARG A 11 4.42 21.86 -26.15
C ARG A 11 4.67 20.35 -26.22
N ARG A 12 4.95 19.78 -27.40
CA ARG A 12 5.30 18.35 -27.52
C ARG A 12 6.65 17.98 -26.90
N ALA A 13 7.61 18.90 -26.85
CA ALA A 13 8.94 18.65 -26.25
C ALA A 13 8.96 18.73 -24.71
N ALA A 14 8.00 19.42 -24.09
CA ALA A 14 7.88 19.52 -22.63
C ALA A 14 6.91 18.48 -22.04
N TYR A 15 5.98 17.95 -22.84
CA TYR A 15 4.98 16.97 -22.41
C TYR A 15 5.32 15.50 -22.74
N ALA A 16 6.42 15.25 -23.46
CA ALA A 16 6.98 13.91 -23.63
C ALA A 16 7.85 13.43 -22.45
N ALA A 17 7.96 14.24 -21.38
CA ALA A 17 8.74 13.95 -20.17
C ALA A 17 7.88 13.62 -18.93
N PHE A 18 6.54 13.67 -19.04
CA PHE A 18 5.62 13.52 -17.90
C PHE A 18 4.91 12.16 -17.83
N LEU A 19 4.95 11.38 -18.91
CA LEU A 19 4.43 10.02 -19.00
C LEU A 19 5.21 8.92 -18.26
N PRO A 20 6.48 9.10 -17.81
CA PRO A 20 7.15 8.05 -17.08
C PRO A 20 7.02 8.19 -15.56
N LEU A 21 6.28 9.17 -14.99
CA LEU A 21 6.30 9.42 -13.53
C LEU A 21 5.65 8.29 -12.69
N LEU A 22 4.52 7.74 -13.16
CA LEU A 22 3.85 6.58 -12.56
C LEU A 22 4.68 5.28 -12.69
N LEU A 23 5.58 5.23 -13.67
CA LEU A 23 6.53 4.15 -13.85
C LEU A 23 7.87 4.43 -13.14
N LEU A 24 8.26 5.71 -12.94
CA LEU A 24 9.52 6.15 -12.32
C LEU A 24 9.64 5.68 -10.86
N LEU A 25 8.50 5.51 -10.20
CA LEU A 25 8.39 4.93 -8.85
C LEU A 25 8.63 3.42 -8.86
N ALA A 26 8.18 2.69 -9.89
CA ALA A 26 8.62 1.31 -10.13
C ALA A 26 10.10 1.21 -10.58
N LEU A 27 10.69 2.32 -11.04
CA LEU A 27 11.94 2.38 -11.84
C LEU A 27 13.17 2.94 -11.12
N ARG A 28 13.09 3.38 -9.85
CA ARG A 28 14.29 3.70 -9.05
C ARG A 28 15.25 2.50 -8.90
N ALA A 29 14.81 1.29 -9.23
CA ALA A 29 15.61 0.06 -9.27
C ALA A 29 16.67 0.00 -10.39
N LEU A 30 16.57 0.83 -11.44
CA LEU A 30 17.38 0.70 -12.66
C LEU A 30 18.52 1.74 -12.80
N LEU A 31 18.60 2.72 -11.89
CA LEU A 31 19.70 3.69 -11.83
C LEU A 31 20.62 3.41 -10.63
N PRO A 32 21.95 3.56 -10.74
CA PRO A 32 22.83 3.53 -9.58
C PRO A 32 22.46 4.68 -8.63
N SER A 33 22.08 4.36 -7.39
CA SER A 33 21.85 5.34 -6.34
C SER A 33 23.14 6.14 -6.07
N SER A 34 23.16 7.42 -6.41
CA SER A 34 24.21 8.34 -6.00
C SER A 34 23.69 9.22 -4.85
N ASP A 35 23.97 8.81 -3.61
CA ASP A 35 23.81 9.65 -2.43
C ASP A 35 25.17 10.20 -1.97
N PRO A 36 25.21 11.43 -1.41
CA PRO A 36 26.43 12.07 -0.96
C PRO A 36 27.03 11.34 0.25
N PRO A 37 28.37 11.40 0.45
CA PRO A 37 29.01 10.72 1.56
C PRO A 37 28.53 11.28 2.90
N ALA A 38 28.20 10.39 3.82
CA ALA A 38 27.86 10.72 5.20
C ALA A 38 28.92 11.64 5.81
N ARG A 39 28.49 12.78 6.37
CA ARG A 39 29.33 13.62 7.23
C ARG A 39 29.65 12.84 8.50
N GLY A 40 30.83 12.24 8.53
CA GLY A 40 31.41 11.69 9.76
C GLY A 40 31.74 12.85 10.71
N GLY A 41 31.20 12.79 11.92
CA GLY A 41 31.62 13.65 13.03
C GLY A 41 33.06 13.31 13.41
N GLU A 42 33.88 14.35 13.55
CA GLU A 42 35.22 14.27 14.11
C GLU A 42 35.14 13.92 15.60
N GLU A 43 35.50 12.68 15.96
CA GLU A 43 36.05 12.40 17.28
C GLU A 43 37.57 12.41 17.20
N THR A 44 38.13 13.32 18.00
CA THR A 44 39.54 13.58 18.20
C THR A 44 40.18 12.42 18.95
N LEU A 45 41.15 11.73 18.34
CA LEU A 45 42.12 10.93 19.08
C LEU A 45 43.53 11.41 18.80
N ALA A 46 44.22 11.71 19.91
CA ALA A 46 45.52 12.33 20.00
C ALA A 46 46.64 11.54 19.31
N SER A 47 47.58 12.31 18.78
CA SER A 47 48.83 11.89 18.17
C SER A 47 49.79 11.25 19.18
N SER A 48 50.51 10.22 18.73
CA SER A 48 51.87 9.97 19.19
C SER A 48 52.75 9.52 18.02
N ASN A 49 53.85 10.24 17.84
CA ASN A 49 54.86 10.07 16.80
C ASN A 49 55.82 8.90 17.13
N ALA A 50 56.16 8.08 16.15
CA ALA A 50 57.48 7.43 16.06
C ALA A 50 57.83 6.96 14.63
N SER A 51 58.79 7.67 14.04
CA SER A 51 59.90 7.25 13.16
C SER A 51 59.74 6.30 11.96
N SER A 52 60.36 6.76 10.86
CA SER A 52 60.60 6.19 9.53
C SER A 52 61.34 4.85 9.44
N SER A 53 60.96 4.00 8.47
CA SER A 53 61.75 3.70 7.24
C SER A 53 61.55 2.28 6.68
N SER A 54 61.81 2.17 5.36
CA SER A 54 61.95 1.00 4.49
C SER A 54 60.69 0.53 3.73
N GLY A 55 60.79 0.68 2.40
CA GLY A 55 59.78 0.34 1.42
C GLY A 55 59.76 -1.15 1.08
N GLY A 56 58.54 -1.66 0.94
CA GLY A 56 58.19 -2.86 0.21
C GLY A 56 56.83 -2.63 -0.45
N PRO A 57 56.52 -3.24 -1.60
CA PRO A 57 55.22 -3.05 -2.23
C PRO A 57 54.14 -3.64 -1.32
N ARG A 58 53.45 -2.78 -0.56
CA ARG A 58 52.19 -3.12 0.07
C ARG A 58 51.20 -3.44 -1.06
N ARG A 59 51.11 -4.73 -1.42
CA ARG A 59 49.88 -5.30 -1.97
C ARG A 59 48.78 -4.83 -1.05
N LYS A 60 47.97 -3.87 -1.50
CA LYS A 60 46.64 -3.67 -0.94
C LYS A 60 45.93 -5.01 -1.14
N LEU A 61 45.91 -5.86 -0.11
CA LEU A 61 44.94 -6.93 -0.01
C LEU A 61 43.59 -6.21 0.07
N GLN A 62 43.00 -5.96 -1.09
CA GLN A 62 41.60 -5.64 -1.18
C GLN A 62 40.91 -6.93 -0.73
N MET A 63 40.48 -6.97 0.54
CA MET A 63 39.70 -8.10 1.04
C MET A 63 38.50 -8.25 0.11
N ARG A 64 38.50 -9.33 -0.67
CA ARG A 64 37.43 -9.63 -1.62
C ARG A 64 36.16 -9.80 -0.78
N ARG A 65 35.15 -8.95 -1.00
CA ARG A 65 33.88 -9.03 -0.26
C ARG A 65 33.31 -10.46 -0.41
N PRO A 66 32.81 -11.09 0.66
CA PRO A 66 32.24 -12.42 0.56
C PRO A 66 31.01 -12.42 -0.36
N HIS A 67 30.84 -13.48 -1.14
CA HIS A 67 29.68 -13.63 -2.01
C HIS A 67 28.40 -13.80 -1.19
N VAL A 68 27.28 -13.28 -1.71
CA VAL A 68 25.96 -13.37 -1.04
C VAL A 68 25.56 -14.82 -0.74
N THR A 69 25.87 -15.76 -1.64
CA THR A 69 25.64 -17.19 -1.47
C THR A 69 26.40 -17.77 -0.28
N SER A 70 27.63 -17.30 -0.03
CA SER A 70 28.44 -17.70 1.12
C SER A 70 27.88 -17.14 2.43
N LEU A 71 27.38 -15.90 2.43
CA LEU A 71 26.77 -15.26 3.61
C LEU A 71 25.45 -15.94 4.05
N PHE A 72 24.75 -16.57 3.12
CA PHE A 72 23.57 -17.39 3.38
C PHE A 72 23.91 -18.88 3.63
N GLY A 73 25.18 -19.28 3.55
CA GLY A 73 25.59 -20.67 3.80
C GLY A 73 25.20 -21.67 2.69
N ALA A 74 24.98 -21.22 1.46
CA ALA A 74 24.52 -22.08 0.34
C ALA A 74 25.44 -23.28 0.06
N ALA A 75 26.75 -23.13 0.34
CA ALA A 75 27.73 -24.21 0.20
C ALA A 75 27.34 -25.49 0.96
N GLN A 76 26.72 -25.36 2.14
CA GLN A 76 26.29 -26.53 2.94
C GLN A 76 25.24 -27.38 2.22
N LEU A 77 24.37 -26.75 1.43
CA LEU A 77 23.35 -27.45 0.64
C LEU A 77 23.95 -27.99 -0.67
N TRP A 78 24.86 -27.24 -1.30
CA TRP A 78 25.59 -27.71 -2.49
C TRP A 78 26.42 -28.97 -2.22
N GLU A 79 27.13 -29.02 -1.09
CA GLU A 79 27.90 -30.20 -0.65
C GLU A 79 27.02 -31.44 -0.44
N ARG A 80 25.73 -31.24 -0.14
CA ARG A 80 24.73 -32.31 -0.02
C ARG A 80 24.06 -32.66 -1.35
N GLY A 81 24.46 -32.02 -2.45
CA GLY A 81 23.97 -32.29 -3.80
C GLY A 81 22.72 -31.50 -4.20
N PHE A 82 22.24 -30.59 -3.36
CA PHE A 82 21.13 -29.70 -3.71
C PHE A 82 21.66 -28.51 -4.50
N THR A 83 21.16 -28.30 -5.72
CA THR A 83 21.65 -27.24 -6.63
C THR A 83 20.53 -26.57 -7.44
N GLY A 84 19.26 -26.80 -7.08
CA GLY A 84 18.11 -26.35 -7.88
C GLY A 84 17.73 -27.30 -9.03
N ARG A 85 18.33 -28.50 -9.11
CA ARG A 85 18.07 -29.44 -10.21
C ARG A 85 16.58 -29.78 -10.34
N LYS A 86 16.08 -29.71 -11.58
CA LYS A 86 14.67 -29.93 -11.97
C LYS A 86 13.67 -28.98 -11.29
N VAL A 87 14.11 -27.81 -10.82
CA VAL A 87 13.21 -26.77 -10.34
C VAL A 87 12.96 -25.80 -11.50
N LYS A 88 11.70 -25.56 -11.83
CA LYS A 88 11.28 -24.62 -12.87
C LYS A 88 11.10 -23.22 -12.29
N MET A 89 11.93 -22.29 -12.74
CA MET A 89 11.97 -20.92 -12.27
C MET A 89 11.57 -19.95 -13.38
N ALA A 90 10.47 -19.24 -13.18
CA ALA A 90 10.02 -18.19 -14.06
C ALA A 90 10.56 -16.82 -13.60
N ILE A 91 11.25 -16.13 -14.50
CA ILE A 91 11.80 -14.78 -14.27
C ILE A 91 11.06 -13.81 -15.19
N PHE A 92 10.24 -12.96 -14.59
CA PHE A 92 9.48 -11.92 -15.28
C PHE A 92 10.26 -10.61 -15.16
N ASP A 93 10.88 -10.19 -16.26
CA ASP A 93 11.82 -9.07 -16.24
C ASP A 93 12.05 -8.51 -17.65
N THR A 94 13.17 -7.84 -17.89
CA THR A 94 13.63 -7.33 -19.19
C THR A 94 14.13 -8.44 -20.14
N GLY A 95 13.99 -9.71 -19.76
CA GLY A 95 14.49 -10.87 -20.49
C GLY A 95 15.86 -11.35 -20.02
N ILE A 96 16.50 -12.25 -20.76
CA ILE A 96 17.85 -12.76 -20.47
C ILE A 96 18.65 -12.80 -21.78
N ARG A 97 19.94 -12.46 -21.73
CA ARG A 97 20.82 -12.62 -22.89
C ARG A 97 21.03 -14.11 -23.25
N ALA A 98 20.82 -14.44 -24.52
CA ALA A 98 20.84 -15.79 -25.08
C ALA A 98 22.11 -16.61 -24.79
N ASP A 99 23.26 -15.99 -25.03
CA ASP A 99 24.59 -16.61 -25.13
C ASP A 99 25.48 -16.26 -23.94
N HIS A 100 24.87 -15.90 -22.82
CA HIS A 100 25.62 -15.51 -21.64
C HIS A 100 26.32 -16.72 -20.97
N PRO A 101 27.65 -16.71 -20.79
CA PRO A 101 28.41 -17.89 -20.36
C PRO A 101 28.09 -18.38 -18.94
N HIS A 102 27.46 -17.53 -18.13
CA HIS A 102 27.07 -17.89 -16.75
C HIS A 102 25.86 -18.82 -16.69
N PHE A 103 25.07 -18.95 -17.76
CA PHE A 103 23.85 -19.76 -17.77
C PHE A 103 24.02 -21.00 -18.62
N ARG A 104 23.63 -22.16 -18.07
CA ARG A 104 23.69 -23.44 -18.79
C ARG A 104 22.34 -24.12 -18.97
N ASN A 105 21.29 -23.62 -18.32
CA ASN A 105 20.00 -24.29 -18.24
C ASN A 105 18.82 -23.35 -18.49
N ILE A 106 18.95 -22.47 -19.48
CA ILE A 106 17.83 -21.70 -20.01
C ILE A 106 16.99 -22.66 -20.86
N LYS A 107 15.76 -22.96 -20.41
CA LYS A 107 14.82 -23.83 -21.13
C LYS A 107 14.02 -23.04 -22.15
N GLU A 108 13.65 -21.82 -21.79
CA GLU A 108 12.75 -21.01 -22.60
C GLU A 108 13.01 -19.52 -22.42
N ARG A 109 12.79 -18.77 -23.50
CA ARG A 109 12.76 -17.31 -23.51
C ARG A 109 11.56 -16.87 -24.34
N THR A 110 10.63 -16.18 -23.70
CA THR A 110 9.42 -15.65 -24.32
C THR A 110 9.40 -14.13 -24.24
N ASN A 111 8.74 -13.49 -25.20
CA ASN A 111 8.46 -12.06 -25.14
C ASN A 111 6.96 -11.82 -25.21
N TRP A 112 6.46 -11.07 -24.21
CA TRP A 112 5.07 -10.68 -24.07
C TRP A 112 4.85 -9.22 -24.47
N THR A 113 5.92 -8.50 -24.78
CA THR A 113 5.85 -7.12 -25.26
C THR A 113 5.55 -7.05 -26.76
N ASN A 114 5.36 -5.83 -27.26
CA ASN A 114 5.17 -5.54 -28.68
C ASN A 114 6.49 -5.42 -29.48
N GLU A 115 7.65 -5.61 -28.85
CA GLU A 115 8.95 -5.55 -29.52
C GLU A 115 9.36 -6.92 -30.10
N ASP A 116 10.08 -6.93 -31.22
CA ASP A 116 10.53 -8.18 -31.85
C ASP A 116 11.93 -8.58 -31.35
N THR A 117 12.05 -8.84 -30.04
CA THR A 117 13.30 -9.30 -29.41
C THR A 117 13.05 -10.17 -28.19
N LEU A 118 13.85 -11.23 -28.04
CA LEU A 118 13.93 -12.03 -26.82
C LEU A 118 15.13 -11.61 -25.94
N ASN A 119 16.07 -10.83 -26.50
CA ASN A 119 17.30 -10.42 -25.84
C ASN A 119 17.06 -9.36 -24.79
N ASP A 120 17.82 -9.46 -23.71
CA ASP A 120 17.88 -8.45 -22.67
C ASP A 120 18.88 -7.36 -23.08
N ASN A 121 18.38 -6.22 -23.54
CA ASN A 121 19.21 -5.07 -23.89
C ASN A 121 19.41 -4.12 -22.71
N LEU A 122 18.62 -4.26 -21.64
CA LEU A 122 18.69 -3.44 -20.43
C LEU A 122 19.65 -4.02 -19.39
N GLY A 123 19.71 -5.34 -19.28
CA GLY A 123 20.62 -6.06 -18.39
C GLY A 123 20.11 -6.32 -16.98
N HIS A 124 18.87 -5.98 -16.67
CA HIS A 124 18.30 -6.21 -15.35
C HIS A 124 17.92 -7.69 -15.19
N GLY A 125 17.14 -8.24 -16.11
CA GLY A 125 16.76 -9.66 -16.08
C GLY A 125 17.96 -10.61 -16.18
N THR A 126 19.00 -10.27 -16.96
CA THR A 126 20.27 -11.00 -16.97
C THR A 126 20.95 -10.99 -15.60
N PHE A 127 20.91 -9.86 -14.90
CA PHE A 127 21.48 -9.76 -13.55
C PHE A 127 20.68 -10.59 -12.54
N VAL A 128 19.34 -10.47 -12.56
CA VAL A 128 18.40 -11.23 -11.71
C VAL A 128 18.59 -12.73 -11.89
N ALA A 129 18.63 -13.21 -13.14
CA ALA A 129 18.93 -14.61 -13.45
C ALA A 129 20.32 -15.04 -12.96
N GLY A 130 21.30 -14.13 -13.02
CA GLY A 130 22.64 -14.31 -12.48
C GLY A 130 22.66 -14.61 -10.99
N VAL A 131 21.95 -13.81 -10.19
CA VAL A 131 21.84 -14.00 -8.74
C VAL A 131 21.14 -15.32 -8.40
N ILE A 132 20.14 -15.72 -9.19
CA ILE A 132 19.41 -16.97 -8.96
C ILE A 132 20.26 -18.20 -9.33
N ALA A 133 20.86 -18.22 -10.53
CA ALA A 133 21.38 -19.45 -11.13
C ALA A 133 22.69 -19.28 -11.92
N GLY A 134 23.39 -18.15 -11.76
CA GLY A 134 24.70 -17.93 -12.37
C GLY A 134 25.76 -18.94 -11.91
N GLN A 135 26.62 -19.38 -12.81
CA GLN A 135 27.67 -20.37 -12.51
C GLN A 135 29.09 -19.79 -12.46
N ASP A 136 29.22 -18.47 -12.61
CA ASP A 136 30.54 -17.85 -12.58
C ASP A 136 31.10 -17.79 -11.15
N PRO A 137 32.36 -18.18 -10.93
CA PRO A 137 32.97 -18.14 -9.59
C PRO A 137 33.07 -16.73 -8.99
N GLU A 138 33.06 -15.67 -9.81
CA GLU A 138 33.10 -14.28 -9.33
C GLU A 138 31.72 -13.79 -8.86
N CYS A 139 30.62 -14.28 -9.46
CA CYS A 139 29.26 -13.98 -9.04
C CYS A 139 28.37 -15.23 -9.07
N PRO A 140 28.60 -16.19 -8.14
CA PRO A 140 27.85 -17.43 -8.11
C PRO A 140 26.40 -17.17 -7.70
N GLY A 141 25.47 -17.74 -8.44
CA GLY A 141 24.06 -17.79 -8.07
C GLY A 141 23.77 -18.91 -7.07
N PHE A 142 22.61 -18.86 -6.41
CA PHE A 142 22.22 -19.81 -5.36
C PHE A 142 21.92 -21.23 -5.89
N ALA A 143 21.26 -21.32 -7.04
CA ALA A 143 20.70 -22.55 -7.57
C ALA A 143 21.16 -22.77 -9.03
N PRO A 144 22.44 -23.15 -9.25
CA PRO A 144 23.06 -23.16 -10.57
C PRO A 144 22.49 -24.20 -11.55
N ASN A 145 21.68 -25.16 -11.10
CA ASN A 145 21.06 -26.18 -11.96
C ASN A 145 19.54 -26.03 -12.11
N THR A 146 18.97 -24.93 -11.64
CA THR A 146 17.57 -24.55 -11.89
C THR A 146 17.29 -24.40 -13.38
N GLU A 147 16.10 -24.79 -13.80
CA GLU A 147 15.59 -24.61 -15.16
C GLU A 147 15.01 -23.21 -15.29
N ILE A 148 15.67 -22.36 -16.07
CA ILE A 148 15.30 -20.95 -16.20
C ILE A 148 14.33 -20.78 -17.37
N TYR A 149 13.17 -20.19 -17.07
CA TYR A 149 12.20 -19.72 -18.05
C TYR A 149 12.15 -18.20 -17.97
N ALA A 150 12.62 -17.52 -19.01
CA ALA A 150 12.65 -16.07 -19.07
C ALA A 150 11.39 -15.53 -19.74
N PHE A 151 10.67 -14.67 -19.03
CA PHE A 151 9.47 -14.00 -19.50
C PHE A 151 9.81 -12.52 -19.62
N ARG A 152 10.03 -12.06 -20.85
CA ARG A 152 10.23 -10.63 -21.09
C ARG A 152 8.88 -9.93 -21.06
N VAL A 153 8.71 -9.04 -20.10
CA VAL A 153 7.48 -8.26 -19.87
C VAL A 153 7.75 -6.75 -19.84
N PHE A 154 9.01 -6.33 -20.07
CA PHE A 154 9.39 -4.93 -20.25
C PHE A 154 10.00 -4.71 -21.62
N THR A 155 9.66 -3.58 -22.23
CA THR A 155 10.31 -3.11 -23.45
C THR A 155 11.70 -2.52 -23.17
N ASP A 156 12.47 -2.24 -24.20
CA ASP A 156 13.77 -1.55 -24.05
C ASP A 156 13.58 -0.09 -23.62
N ALA A 157 12.40 0.49 -23.88
CA ALA A 157 11.96 1.76 -23.33
C ALA A 157 11.44 1.65 -21.89
N GLN A 158 11.58 0.47 -21.26
CA GLN A 158 11.15 0.17 -19.88
C GLN A 158 9.64 0.28 -19.66
N ILE A 159 8.84 0.15 -20.72
CA ILE A 159 7.37 0.15 -20.64
C ILE A 159 6.88 -1.27 -20.37
N SER A 160 5.83 -1.40 -19.55
CA SER A 160 5.11 -2.64 -19.31
C SER A 160 3.61 -2.38 -19.15
N TYR A 161 2.79 -3.41 -19.38
CA TYR A 161 1.35 -3.36 -19.19
C TYR A 161 0.89 -4.54 -18.34
N THR A 162 -0.11 -4.31 -17.48
CA THR A 162 -0.77 -5.37 -16.69
C THR A 162 -1.18 -6.56 -17.57
N SER A 163 -1.73 -6.31 -18.76
CA SER A 163 -2.16 -7.37 -19.68
C SER A 163 -1.04 -8.35 -20.04
N TRP A 164 0.19 -7.87 -20.22
CA TRP A 164 1.35 -8.73 -20.50
C TRP A 164 1.69 -9.63 -19.32
N PHE A 165 1.55 -9.14 -18.08
CA PHE A 165 1.69 -9.97 -16.89
C PHE A 165 0.60 -11.03 -16.80
N LEU A 166 -0.67 -10.65 -17.04
CA LEU A 166 -1.80 -11.59 -16.97
C LEU A 166 -1.62 -12.75 -17.96
N ASP A 167 -1.24 -12.45 -19.20
CA ASP A 167 -1.00 -13.47 -20.23
C ASP A 167 0.21 -14.35 -19.88
N ALA A 168 1.30 -13.75 -19.42
CA ALA A 168 2.49 -14.46 -18.97
C ALA A 168 2.22 -15.34 -17.74
N PHE A 169 1.39 -14.89 -16.79
CA PHE A 169 0.95 -15.68 -15.64
C PHE A 169 0.12 -16.89 -16.08
N ASN A 170 -0.80 -16.71 -17.02
CA ASN A 170 -1.57 -17.83 -17.60
C ASN A 170 -0.65 -18.89 -18.19
N TYR A 171 0.40 -18.46 -18.89
CA TYR A 171 1.38 -19.38 -19.46
C TYR A 171 2.26 -20.06 -18.39
N ALA A 172 2.69 -19.34 -17.35
CA ALA A 172 3.44 -19.90 -16.23
C ALA A 172 2.63 -20.99 -15.49
N MET A 173 1.32 -20.78 -15.32
CA MET A 173 0.41 -21.80 -14.78
C MET A 173 0.29 -23.00 -15.72
N ALA A 174 0.04 -22.77 -17.02
CA ALA A 174 -0.11 -23.83 -18.01
C ALA A 174 1.16 -24.71 -18.16
N THR A 175 2.34 -24.12 -17.96
CA THR A 175 3.64 -24.81 -18.03
C THR A 175 4.07 -25.46 -16.70
N GLY A 176 3.28 -25.24 -15.64
CA GLY A 176 3.51 -25.81 -14.30
C GLY A 176 4.85 -25.39 -13.71
N MET A 177 5.10 -24.08 -13.64
CA MET A 177 6.27 -23.52 -12.95
C MET A 177 6.25 -23.85 -11.45
N ASP A 178 7.42 -23.91 -10.80
CA ASP A 178 7.51 -24.13 -9.35
C ASP A 178 7.65 -22.81 -8.59
N VAL A 179 8.48 -21.91 -9.13
CA VAL A 179 8.85 -20.63 -8.50
C VAL A 179 8.77 -19.52 -9.53
N LEU A 180 8.32 -18.34 -9.09
CA LEU A 180 8.25 -17.12 -9.90
C LEU A 180 8.90 -15.96 -9.13
N ASN A 181 9.75 -15.18 -9.80
CA ASN A 181 10.32 -13.95 -9.23
C ASN A 181 9.84 -12.71 -9.99
N LEU A 182 9.29 -11.74 -9.25
CA LEU A 182 9.01 -10.39 -9.70
C LEU A 182 9.94 -9.40 -8.98
N SER A 183 11.03 -9.00 -9.64
CA SER A 183 11.95 -7.97 -9.15
C SER A 183 11.42 -6.55 -9.37
N ILE A 184 10.11 -6.37 -9.32
CA ILE A 184 9.36 -5.19 -9.71
C ILE A 184 8.11 -5.06 -8.84
N GLY A 185 7.50 -3.88 -8.82
CA GLY A 185 6.19 -3.63 -8.23
C GLY A 185 5.80 -2.16 -8.35
N GLY A 186 4.57 -1.84 -7.98
CA GLY A 186 4.07 -0.46 -7.91
C GLY A 186 2.96 -0.32 -6.86
N PRO A 187 2.38 0.87 -6.65
CA PRO A 187 1.32 1.12 -5.65
C PRO A 187 -0.03 0.45 -5.97
N ASP A 188 -0.08 -0.40 -7.01
CA ASP A 188 -1.29 -0.80 -7.73
C ASP A 188 -1.98 -2.03 -7.13
N TYR A 189 -2.21 -2.05 -5.81
CA TYR A 189 -2.94 -3.17 -5.18
C TYR A 189 -4.46 -3.14 -5.46
N LEU A 190 -4.97 -2.07 -6.08
CA LEU A 190 -6.36 -1.95 -6.53
C LEU A 190 -6.62 -2.47 -7.94
N ASP A 191 -5.58 -2.82 -8.72
CA ASP A 191 -5.75 -3.61 -9.95
C ASP A 191 -6.23 -5.02 -9.56
N LEU A 192 -7.52 -5.11 -9.26
CA LEU A 192 -8.20 -6.35 -8.88
C LEU A 192 -7.93 -7.45 -9.90
N PRO A 193 -7.97 -7.22 -11.23
CA PRO A 193 -7.53 -8.21 -12.21
C PRO A 193 -6.10 -8.75 -11.97
N PHE A 194 -5.14 -7.88 -11.64
CA PHE A 194 -3.78 -8.30 -11.33
C PHE A 194 -3.70 -9.09 -10.02
N VAL A 195 -4.32 -8.59 -8.94
CA VAL A 195 -4.34 -9.25 -7.62
C VAL A 195 -5.06 -10.61 -7.67
N GLU A 196 -6.22 -10.68 -8.31
CA GLU A 196 -6.94 -11.94 -8.54
C GLU A 196 -6.11 -12.93 -9.35
N LYS A 197 -5.29 -12.45 -10.29
CA LYS A 197 -4.39 -13.33 -11.04
C LYS A 197 -3.21 -13.82 -10.20
N VAL A 198 -2.66 -12.98 -9.31
CA VAL A 198 -1.63 -13.39 -8.33
C VAL A 198 -2.18 -14.49 -7.41
N TRP A 199 -3.41 -14.32 -6.95
CA TRP A 199 -4.17 -15.32 -6.21
C TRP A 199 -4.32 -16.62 -7.00
N GLU A 200 -4.83 -16.57 -8.22
CA GLU A 200 -4.98 -17.76 -9.09
C GLU A 200 -3.62 -18.46 -9.33
N LEU A 201 -2.56 -17.69 -9.55
CA LEU A 201 -1.20 -18.18 -9.77
C LEU A 201 -0.69 -18.95 -8.54
N THR A 202 -0.81 -18.36 -7.36
CA THR A 202 -0.38 -19.02 -6.11
C THR A 202 -1.25 -20.23 -5.81
N ALA A 203 -2.56 -20.20 -6.07
CA ALA A 203 -3.47 -21.35 -5.95
C ALA A 203 -3.04 -22.56 -6.80
N ASN A 204 -2.34 -22.32 -7.92
CA ASN A 204 -1.74 -23.37 -8.76
C ASN A 204 -0.39 -23.90 -8.22
N ASN A 205 -0.11 -23.72 -6.92
CA ASN A 205 1.12 -24.13 -6.22
C ASN A 205 2.40 -23.40 -6.69
N ILE A 206 2.29 -22.26 -7.36
CA ILE A 206 3.46 -21.48 -7.77
C ILE A 206 3.90 -20.59 -6.61
N ILE A 207 5.14 -20.78 -6.14
CA ILE A 207 5.73 -19.95 -5.08
C ILE A 207 6.19 -18.62 -5.68
N MET A 208 5.58 -17.52 -5.26
CA MET A 208 5.88 -16.20 -5.76
C MET A 208 6.78 -15.43 -4.79
N VAL A 209 7.88 -14.87 -5.31
CA VAL A 209 8.82 -14.01 -4.59
C VAL A 209 8.83 -12.65 -5.27
N SER A 210 8.68 -11.57 -4.51
CA SER A 210 8.62 -10.22 -5.07
C SER A 210 9.35 -9.18 -4.20
N ALA A 211 9.91 -8.17 -4.86
CA ALA A 211 10.60 -7.06 -4.23
C ALA A 211 9.61 -6.09 -3.56
N ILE A 212 9.91 -5.65 -2.34
CA ILE A 212 8.97 -4.82 -1.56
C ILE A 212 8.84 -3.37 -2.04
N GLY A 213 9.73 -2.90 -2.91
CA GLY A 213 9.78 -1.50 -3.37
C GLY A 213 11.06 -0.78 -2.94
N ASN A 214 11.34 0.37 -3.56
CA ASN A 214 12.55 1.17 -3.32
C ASN A 214 12.22 2.59 -2.81
N ASP A 215 11.05 2.74 -2.20
CA ASP A 215 10.48 4.03 -1.78
C ASP A 215 10.68 4.29 -0.28
N GLY A 216 11.54 3.50 0.36
CA GLY A 216 12.07 3.78 1.69
C GLY A 216 12.89 5.07 1.73
N PRO A 217 13.13 5.64 2.93
CA PRO A 217 12.92 5.04 4.25
C PRO A 217 11.53 5.34 4.86
N LEU A 218 10.59 5.82 4.07
CA LEU A 218 9.24 6.13 4.56
C LEU A 218 8.45 4.84 4.84
N TYR A 219 7.54 4.91 5.82
CA TYR A 219 6.59 3.84 6.17
C TYR A 219 5.36 3.92 5.26
N GLY A 220 4.66 2.80 5.06
CA GLY A 220 3.50 2.75 4.15
C GLY A 220 3.87 2.80 2.67
N THR A 221 5.08 2.35 2.30
CA THR A 221 5.65 2.48 0.94
C THR A 221 5.75 1.16 0.18
N LEU A 222 4.97 0.17 0.59
CA LEU A 222 5.02 -1.18 0.03
C LEU A 222 4.46 -1.21 -1.39
N ASN A 223 5.14 -1.94 -2.27
CA ASN A 223 4.67 -2.17 -3.63
C ASN A 223 3.90 -3.49 -3.76
N ASN A 224 2.86 -3.48 -4.60
CA ASN A 224 2.16 -4.64 -5.10
C ASN A 224 3.00 -5.36 -6.18
N PRO A 225 3.04 -6.71 -6.21
CA PRO A 225 2.31 -7.66 -5.36
C PRO A 225 3.06 -8.12 -4.10
N ALA A 226 4.20 -7.52 -3.77
CA ALA A 226 4.98 -7.91 -2.59
C ALA A 226 4.24 -7.63 -1.26
N ASP A 227 3.25 -6.75 -1.27
CA ASP A 227 2.32 -6.46 -0.16
C ASP A 227 1.28 -7.58 0.09
N GLN A 228 1.06 -8.47 -0.89
CA GLN A 228 0.06 -9.55 -0.81
C GLN A 228 0.48 -10.67 0.15
N SER A 229 -0.51 -11.29 0.81
CA SER A 229 -0.26 -12.31 1.85
C SER A 229 0.32 -13.60 1.30
N ASP A 230 -0.07 -14.02 0.09
CA ASP A 230 0.44 -15.25 -0.52
C ASP A 230 1.81 -15.08 -1.18
N VAL A 231 2.27 -13.84 -1.36
CA VAL A 231 3.55 -13.51 -1.99
C VAL A 231 4.63 -13.33 -0.94
N ILE A 232 5.80 -13.93 -1.14
CA ILE A 232 6.97 -13.71 -0.29
C ILE A 232 7.57 -12.34 -0.67
N GLY A 233 7.24 -11.31 0.12
CA GLY A 233 7.72 -9.95 -0.04
C GLY A 233 9.08 -9.76 0.62
N VAL A 234 10.04 -9.27 -0.16
CA VAL A 234 11.46 -9.22 0.25
C VAL A 234 11.96 -7.77 0.34
N GLY A 235 12.35 -7.38 1.56
CA GLY A 235 13.04 -6.12 1.83
C GLY A 235 14.56 -6.21 1.68
N GLY A 236 15.23 -5.06 1.72
CA GLY A 236 16.65 -4.93 1.42
C GLY A 236 17.53 -4.58 2.63
N ILE A 237 18.68 -5.23 2.75
CA ILE A 237 19.74 -4.90 3.72
C ILE A 237 21.11 -4.72 3.05
N ASP A 238 22.01 -4.00 3.72
CA ASP A 238 23.42 -3.93 3.34
C ASP A 238 24.25 -5.09 3.95
N TYR A 239 25.53 -5.16 3.58
CA TYR A 239 26.46 -6.19 4.09
C TYR A 239 26.74 -6.11 5.61
N ASN A 240 26.35 -5.03 6.28
CA ASN A 240 26.43 -4.88 7.73
C ASN A 240 25.13 -5.31 8.43
N ASN A 241 24.16 -5.84 7.68
CA ASN A 241 22.81 -6.16 8.14
C ASN A 241 22.00 -4.94 8.62
N HIS A 242 22.30 -3.74 8.11
CA HIS A 242 21.41 -2.60 8.27
C HIS A 242 20.36 -2.59 7.16
N ILE A 243 19.14 -2.16 7.47
CA ILE A 243 18.09 -1.93 6.48
C ILE A 243 18.63 -0.91 5.47
N ALA A 244 18.56 -1.27 4.18
CA ALA A 244 18.94 -0.36 3.12
C ALA A 244 17.98 0.84 3.13
N SER A 245 18.50 2.05 3.02
CA SER A 245 17.69 3.28 3.11
C SER A 245 16.53 3.30 2.10
N PHE A 246 16.77 2.78 0.90
CA PHE A 246 15.75 2.67 -0.14
C PHE A 246 14.71 1.57 0.12
N SER A 247 14.95 0.60 1.02
CA SER A 247 13.99 -0.50 1.20
C SER A 247 12.67 0.04 1.72
N SER A 248 11.59 -0.16 0.96
CA SER A 248 10.23 0.19 1.41
C SER A 248 9.89 -0.52 2.72
N ARG A 249 9.02 0.11 3.50
CA ARG A 249 8.66 -0.32 4.85
C ARG A 249 7.14 -0.41 4.97
N GLY A 250 6.70 -1.37 5.77
CA GLY A 250 5.28 -1.53 6.08
C GLY A 250 4.76 -0.40 6.95
N MET A 251 3.54 -0.51 7.48
CA MET A 251 2.57 -1.58 7.25
C MET A 251 1.88 -1.49 5.88
N THR A 252 1.03 -2.45 5.54
CA THR A 252 0.13 -2.36 4.37
C THR A 252 -0.84 -1.19 4.52
N THR A 253 -0.97 -0.37 3.47
CA THR A 253 -1.77 0.87 3.50
C THR A 253 -3.27 0.62 3.35
N TRP A 254 -3.66 -0.42 2.61
CA TRP A 254 -5.07 -0.72 2.33
C TRP A 254 -5.90 -1.13 3.56
N GLU A 255 -5.24 -1.55 4.64
CA GLU A 255 -5.86 -1.93 5.91
C GLU A 255 -5.92 -0.77 6.92
N LEU A 256 -5.17 0.32 6.70
CA LEU A 256 -5.10 1.47 7.61
C LEU A 256 -6.46 2.12 7.94
N PRO A 257 -7.43 2.21 7.02
CA PRO A 257 -8.76 2.72 7.34
C PRO A 257 -9.50 1.91 8.41
N HIS A 258 -9.06 0.68 8.68
CA HIS A 258 -9.59 -0.18 9.75
C HIS A 258 -8.75 -0.12 11.04
N GLY A 259 -7.79 0.81 11.10
CA GLY A 259 -7.01 1.15 12.27
C GLY A 259 -5.53 0.77 12.18
N TYR A 260 -5.18 -0.37 11.58
CA TYR A 260 -3.79 -0.84 11.49
C TYR A 260 -3.60 -1.75 10.27
N GLY A 261 -2.40 -1.73 9.68
CA GLY A 261 -2.00 -2.62 8.61
C GLY A 261 -1.23 -3.86 9.06
N ARG A 262 -1.06 -4.81 8.13
CA ARG A 262 -0.30 -6.04 8.32
C ARG A 262 1.20 -5.86 8.19
N VAL A 263 1.91 -6.82 8.76
CA VAL A 263 3.37 -6.92 8.70
C VAL A 263 3.83 -7.26 7.29
N LYS A 264 4.65 -6.36 6.73
CA LYS A 264 5.47 -6.55 5.53
C LYS A 264 6.73 -5.68 5.66
N PRO A 265 7.88 -6.07 5.06
CA PRO A 265 8.12 -7.29 4.28
C PRO A 265 7.98 -8.59 5.10
N ASP A 266 7.95 -9.75 4.45
CA ASP A 266 7.96 -11.04 5.18
C ASP A 266 9.38 -11.31 5.73
N VAL A 267 10.40 -11.03 4.92
CA VAL A 267 11.83 -11.25 5.20
C VAL A 267 12.69 -10.19 4.52
N VAL A 268 13.96 -10.08 4.93
CA VAL A 268 14.95 -9.19 4.28
C VAL A 268 16.16 -9.95 3.74
N ALA A 269 16.76 -9.45 2.66
CA ALA A 269 17.96 -10.02 2.06
C ALA A 269 18.95 -8.96 1.57
N TYR A 270 20.20 -9.36 1.36
CA TYR A 270 21.24 -8.46 0.87
C TYR A 270 20.84 -7.85 -0.48
N SER A 271 20.82 -6.52 -0.53
CA SER A 271 20.27 -5.73 -1.63
C SER A 271 21.18 -4.58 -2.07
N ARG A 272 22.25 -4.29 -1.31
CA ARG A 272 23.19 -3.21 -1.61
C ARG A 272 24.50 -3.78 -2.10
N ASP A 273 24.98 -3.26 -3.23
CA ASP A 273 26.23 -3.67 -3.86
C ASP A 273 26.35 -5.19 -4.10
N ILE A 274 25.27 -5.83 -4.58
CA ILE A 274 25.30 -7.26 -4.86
C ILE A 274 25.88 -7.50 -6.24
N MET A 275 26.79 -8.46 -6.32
CA MET A 275 27.44 -8.86 -7.55
C MET A 275 26.60 -9.91 -8.28
N GLY A 276 26.33 -9.69 -9.57
CA GLY A 276 25.53 -10.55 -10.43
C GLY A 276 25.99 -10.47 -11.88
N SER A 277 25.29 -11.14 -12.79
CA SER A 277 25.72 -11.24 -14.19
C SER A 277 25.52 -9.91 -14.94
N LYS A 278 26.51 -9.52 -15.77
CA LYS A 278 26.42 -8.34 -16.63
C LYS A 278 25.78 -8.70 -17.98
N THR A 279 25.15 -7.77 -18.68
CA THR A 279 24.60 -8.05 -20.03
C THR A 279 25.67 -8.43 -21.05
N SER A 280 26.88 -7.88 -20.92
CA SER A 280 28.04 -8.32 -21.71
C SER A 280 28.62 -9.57 -21.07
N THR A 281 29.92 -9.70 -20.84
CA THR A 281 30.49 -10.84 -20.12
C THR A 281 30.96 -10.41 -18.73
N GLY A 282 31.06 -11.38 -17.81
CA GLY A 282 31.51 -11.16 -16.44
C GLY A 282 30.42 -10.62 -15.50
N CYS A 283 30.85 -10.06 -14.38
CA CYS A 283 29.95 -9.64 -13.30
C CYS A 283 29.81 -8.11 -13.23
N LYS A 284 28.68 -7.64 -12.72
CA LYS A 284 28.42 -6.24 -12.35
C LYS A 284 27.80 -6.18 -10.96
N THR A 285 27.78 -4.98 -10.39
CA THR A 285 27.17 -4.71 -9.09
C THR A 285 25.91 -3.89 -9.26
N LEU A 286 24.82 -4.25 -8.58
CA LEU A 286 23.58 -3.46 -8.49
C LEU A 286 23.08 -3.34 -7.05
N SER A 287 22.22 -2.36 -6.82
CA SER A 287 21.52 -2.13 -5.56
C SER A 287 20.01 -1.95 -5.80
N GLY A 288 19.18 -2.47 -4.89
CA GLY A 288 17.72 -2.34 -4.94
C GLY A 288 17.03 -3.56 -4.33
N THR A 289 15.77 -3.44 -3.91
CA THR A 289 14.97 -4.60 -3.47
C THR A 289 14.68 -5.56 -4.63
N SER A 290 14.73 -5.06 -5.86
CA SER A 290 14.79 -5.85 -7.11
C SER A 290 15.97 -6.83 -7.16
N VAL A 291 17.01 -6.59 -6.35
CA VAL A 291 18.18 -7.45 -6.15
C VAL A 291 18.02 -8.36 -4.93
N ALA A 292 17.30 -7.92 -3.90
CA ALA A 292 16.98 -8.74 -2.72
C ALA A 292 16.04 -9.91 -3.08
N SER A 293 15.01 -9.64 -3.88
CA SER A 293 14.04 -10.64 -4.36
C SER A 293 14.72 -11.87 -5.01
N PRO A 294 15.65 -11.73 -5.98
CA PRO A 294 16.31 -12.89 -6.58
C PRO A 294 17.32 -13.58 -5.66
N VAL A 295 17.84 -12.92 -4.62
CA VAL A 295 18.61 -13.60 -3.57
C VAL A 295 17.72 -14.61 -2.85
N VAL A 296 16.51 -14.20 -2.45
CA VAL A 296 15.54 -15.11 -1.82
C VAL A 296 14.99 -16.11 -2.83
N ALA A 297 14.66 -15.72 -4.06
CA ALA A 297 14.16 -16.66 -5.07
C ALA A 297 15.18 -17.74 -5.42
N GLY A 298 16.48 -17.39 -5.46
CA GLY A 298 17.57 -18.36 -5.60
C GLY A 298 17.67 -19.32 -4.41
N ALA A 299 17.57 -18.80 -3.18
CA ALA A 299 17.50 -19.62 -1.97
C ALA A 299 16.26 -20.54 -1.97
N VAL A 300 15.10 -20.04 -2.41
CA VAL A 300 13.86 -20.83 -2.58
C VAL A 300 14.07 -21.94 -3.60
N CYS A 301 14.66 -21.67 -4.77
CA CYS A 301 14.95 -22.73 -5.76
C CYS A 301 15.86 -23.82 -5.18
N LEU A 302 16.83 -23.44 -4.36
CA LEU A 302 17.71 -24.38 -3.69
C LEU A 302 16.94 -25.22 -2.65
N LEU A 303 16.08 -24.59 -1.84
CA LEU A 303 15.21 -25.25 -0.87
C LEU A 303 14.15 -26.17 -1.52
N VAL A 304 13.56 -25.77 -2.65
CA VAL A 304 12.64 -26.63 -3.41
C VAL A 304 13.34 -27.92 -3.86
N SER A 305 14.63 -27.84 -4.22
CA SER A 305 15.40 -29.01 -4.64
C SER A 305 15.71 -30.00 -3.51
N VAL A 306 15.49 -29.62 -2.25
CA VAL A 306 15.63 -30.49 -1.07
C VAL A 306 14.56 -31.57 -1.05
N ILE A 307 13.36 -31.23 -1.53
CA ILE A 307 12.23 -32.15 -1.55
C ILE A 307 12.28 -32.97 -2.85
N PRO A 308 12.19 -34.32 -2.77
CA PRO A 308 12.11 -35.18 -3.93
C PRO A 308 11.00 -34.75 -4.88
N GLU A 309 11.29 -34.76 -6.19
CA GLU A 309 10.41 -34.25 -7.25
C GLU A 309 8.98 -34.81 -7.17
N ASP A 310 8.84 -36.11 -6.93
CA ASP A 310 7.57 -36.83 -6.77
C ASP A 310 6.75 -36.38 -5.55
N LYS A 311 7.39 -35.80 -4.54
CA LYS A 311 6.75 -35.32 -3.30
C LYS A 311 6.57 -33.81 -3.25
N ARG A 312 7.21 -33.04 -4.13
CA ARG A 312 7.22 -31.56 -4.07
C ARG A 312 5.83 -30.98 -3.95
N LYS A 313 4.90 -31.32 -4.84
CA LYS A 313 3.54 -30.75 -4.84
C LYS A 313 2.69 -31.13 -3.63
N SER A 314 3.06 -32.19 -2.90
CA SER A 314 2.35 -32.61 -1.69
C SER A 314 2.83 -31.91 -0.41
N ILE A 315 4.04 -31.36 -0.43
CA ILE A 315 4.74 -30.76 0.71
C ILE A 315 4.91 -29.26 0.52
N LEU A 316 5.42 -28.85 -0.65
CA LEU A 316 5.73 -27.48 -1.01
C LEU A 316 4.56 -26.81 -1.70
N ASN A 317 4.24 -25.63 -1.20
CA ASN A 317 3.23 -24.69 -1.66
C ASN A 317 3.62 -23.29 -1.14
N PRO A 318 2.93 -22.21 -1.55
CA PRO A 318 3.25 -20.86 -1.08
C PRO A 318 3.31 -20.71 0.44
N ALA A 319 2.35 -21.29 1.19
CA ALA A 319 2.34 -21.21 2.65
C ALA A 319 3.50 -21.96 3.30
N SER A 320 3.74 -23.22 2.94
CA SER A 320 4.82 -24.05 3.53
C SER A 320 6.22 -23.48 3.29
N MET A 321 6.48 -22.93 2.10
CA MET A 321 7.74 -22.25 1.84
C MET A 321 7.84 -20.96 2.67
N LYS A 322 6.78 -20.16 2.73
CA LYS A 322 6.76 -18.96 3.56
C LYS A 322 6.98 -19.28 5.04
N GLN A 323 6.33 -20.32 5.56
CA GLN A 323 6.53 -20.82 6.93
C GLN A 323 7.99 -21.16 7.20
N ALA A 324 8.64 -21.92 6.31
CA ALA A 324 10.06 -22.26 6.48
C ALA A 324 10.96 -21.02 6.50
N LEU A 325 10.69 -20.03 5.65
CA LEU A 325 11.48 -18.80 5.58
C LEU A 325 11.28 -17.89 6.81
N VAL A 326 10.04 -17.66 7.23
CA VAL A 326 9.75 -16.75 8.36
C VAL A 326 10.09 -17.37 9.71
N GLU A 327 9.85 -18.67 9.90
CA GLU A 327 10.19 -19.37 11.13
C GLU A 327 11.69 -19.66 11.25
N GLY A 328 12.38 -19.84 10.11
CA GLY A 328 13.82 -20.00 10.04
C GLY A 328 14.61 -18.68 10.03
N ALA A 329 13.95 -17.52 9.94
CA ALA A 329 14.64 -16.24 9.85
C ALA A 329 15.32 -15.83 11.17
N SER A 330 16.43 -15.12 11.05
CA SER A 330 17.13 -14.48 12.16
C SER A 330 16.78 -13.00 12.21
N LYS A 331 16.19 -12.56 13.33
CA LYS A 331 15.93 -11.14 13.61
C LYS A 331 17.22 -10.34 13.63
N LEU A 332 17.18 -9.17 13.01
CA LEU A 332 18.22 -8.15 13.04
C LEU A 332 18.04 -7.25 14.27
N VAL A 333 19.15 -6.84 14.87
CA VAL A 333 19.14 -5.94 16.03
C VAL A 333 18.96 -4.50 15.54
N GLY A 334 17.94 -3.81 16.04
CA GLY A 334 17.72 -2.38 15.78
C GLY A 334 16.47 -2.06 14.93
N PRO A 335 16.23 -2.72 13.78
CA PRO A 335 15.03 -2.47 12.99
C PRO A 335 13.75 -3.02 13.64
N ASN A 336 12.60 -2.41 13.35
CA ASN A 336 11.31 -2.95 13.78
C ASN A 336 10.71 -3.94 12.77
N ILE A 337 9.65 -4.63 13.18
CA ILE A 337 8.98 -5.68 12.40
C ILE A 337 8.46 -5.19 11.03
N TYR A 338 8.09 -3.91 10.90
CA TYR A 338 7.64 -3.32 9.62
C TYR A 338 8.81 -2.92 8.69
N GLU A 339 10.04 -2.93 9.19
CA GLU A 339 11.24 -2.73 8.37
C GLU A 339 11.86 -4.07 7.93
N GLN A 340 11.84 -5.08 8.81
CA GLN A 340 12.57 -6.33 8.60
C GLN A 340 11.72 -7.60 8.47
N GLY A 341 10.43 -7.54 8.79
CA GLY A 341 9.58 -8.73 8.89
C GLY A 341 10.11 -9.71 9.95
N ALA A 342 10.24 -10.98 9.55
CA ALA A 342 10.86 -12.02 10.37
C ALA A 342 12.39 -11.87 10.50
N GLY A 343 13.02 -11.02 9.69
CA GLY A 343 14.45 -10.81 9.62
C GLY A 343 15.09 -11.47 8.40
N LYS A 344 16.40 -11.75 8.48
CA LYS A 344 17.17 -12.35 7.38
C LYS A 344 16.98 -13.87 7.38
N PRO A 345 16.56 -14.51 6.27
CA PRO A 345 16.40 -15.96 6.22
C PRO A 345 17.70 -16.69 6.58
N ASP A 346 17.60 -17.71 7.43
CA ASP A 346 18.66 -18.70 7.62
C ASP A 346 18.36 -19.92 6.75
N LEU A 347 19.20 -20.14 5.74
CA LEU A 347 19.00 -21.20 4.76
C LEU A 347 19.10 -22.60 5.40
N TRP A 348 19.94 -22.76 6.42
CA TRP A 348 20.10 -24.03 7.11
C TRP A 348 18.88 -24.34 7.98
N GLN A 349 18.38 -23.35 8.72
CA GLN A 349 17.15 -23.53 9.51
C GLN A 349 15.94 -23.78 8.61
N SER A 350 15.82 -23.05 7.50
CA SER A 350 14.77 -23.29 6.51
C SER A 350 14.84 -24.70 5.93
N TYR A 351 16.06 -25.21 5.67
CA TYR A 351 16.30 -26.59 5.24
C TYR A 351 15.83 -27.61 6.29
N GLU A 352 16.20 -27.44 7.55
CA GLU A 352 15.82 -28.37 8.64
C GLU A 352 14.30 -28.38 8.88
N ILE A 353 13.63 -27.21 8.73
CA ILE A 353 12.17 -27.12 8.77
C ILE A 353 11.56 -27.92 7.61
N LEU A 354 11.98 -27.67 6.37
CA LEU A 354 11.41 -28.33 5.18
C LEU A 354 11.66 -29.83 5.16
N LYS A 355 12.85 -30.27 5.58
CA LYS A 355 13.22 -31.70 5.63
C LYS A 355 12.28 -32.50 6.53
N ASN A 356 11.81 -31.90 7.62
CA ASN A 356 10.92 -32.54 8.59
C ASN A 356 9.48 -32.01 8.50
N TYR A 357 9.16 -31.27 7.43
CA TYR A 357 7.91 -30.54 7.34
C TYR A 357 6.72 -31.50 7.22
N GLN A 358 5.76 -31.31 8.11
CA GLN A 358 4.45 -31.92 8.02
C GLN A 358 3.45 -30.81 7.69
N PRO A 359 2.56 -31.00 6.69
CA PRO A 359 1.55 -30.01 6.33
C PRO A 359 0.79 -29.53 7.57
N ARG A 360 0.89 -28.24 7.87
CA ARG A 360 0.28 -27.61 9.05
C ARG A 360 -0.12 -26.16 8.78
N ALA A 361 -0.96 -25.63 9.66
CA ALA A 361 -1.19 -24.21 9.73
C ALA A 361 -0.27 -23.57 10.78
N SER A 362 0.08 -22.30 10.58
CA SER A 362 0.74 -21.45 11.57
C SER A 362 0.23 -20.00 11.45
N VAL A 363 0.65 -19.15 12.39
CA VAL A 363 0.32 -17.71 12.40
C VAL A 363 1.63 -16.94 12.44
N PHE A 364 1.75 -15.90 11.60
CA PHE A 364 2.91 -15.03 11.55
C PHE A 364 2.53 -13.57 11.88
N PRO A 365 3.27 -12.92 12.80
CA PRO A 365 4.18 -13.52 13.78
C PRO A 365 3.42 -14.42 14.78
N ASN A 366 4.08 -15.45 15.30
CA ASN A 366 3.49 -16.36 16.30
C ASN A 366 3.66 -15.86 17.75
N MET A 367 4.39 -14.77 17.95
CA MET A 367 4.60 -14.12 19.23
C MET A 367 4.43 -12.62 19.06
N LEU A 368 3.59 -12.00 19.87
CA LEU A 368 3.37 -10.57 19.98
C LEU A 368 3.90 -10.12 21.35
N ASP A 369 5.15 -9.67 21.41
CA ASP A 369 5.74 -9.14 22.64
C ASP A 369 5.81 -7.61 22.57
N PHE A 370 4.76 -6.94 23.04
CA PHE A 370 4.72 -5.47 23.12
C PHE A 370 5.65 -4.91 24.21
N THR A 371 6.53 -5.72 24.80
CA THR A 371 7.63 -5.24 25.65
C THR A 371 8.97 -5.19 24.92
N ASP A 372 9.07 -5.78 23.73
CA ASP A 372 10.27 -5.79 22.90
C ASP A 372 10.31 -4.57 21.97
N CYS A 373 11.03 -3.54 22.41
CA CYS A 373 11.33 -2.35 21.61
C CYS A 373 12.78 -2.39 21.10
N PRO A 374 13.03 -2.05 19.82
CA PRO A 374 12.08 -1.48 18.85
C PRO A 374 11.32 -2.51 18.01
N TYR A 375 11.51 -3.81 18.21
CA TYR A 375 10.99 -4.82 17.28
C TYR A 375 9.46 -4.73 17.08
N PHE A 376 8.68 -4.57 18.15
CA PHE A 376 7.22 -4.39 18.09
C PHE A 376 6.77 -2.92 18.10
N TRP A 377 7.59 -2.00 17.61
CA TRP A 377 7.10 -0.65 17.29
C TRP A 377 5.92 -0.74 16.28
N PRO A 378 4.83 0.04 16.43
CA PRO A 378 4.61 1.10 17.42
C PRO A 378 4.07 0.62 18.77
N PHE A 379 3.54 -0.61 18.84
CA PHE A 379 2.85 -1.14 20.01
C PHE A 379 3.69 -1.13 21.29
N CYS A 380 4.99 -1.41 21.18
CA CYS A 380 5.87 -1.44 22.34
C CYS A 380 6.08 -0.07 23.02
N ARG A 381 5.79 1.04 22.30
CA ARG A 381 5.86 2.43 22.79
C ARG A 381 4.56 2.91 23.43
N GLN A 382 3.47 2.16 23.27
CA GLN A 382 2.15 2.53 23.77
C GLN A 382 1.55 1.39 24.59
N PRO A 383 1.62 1.46 25.93
CA PRO A 383 0.99 0.46 26.76
C PRO A 383 -0.54 0.58 26.69
N LEU A 384 -1.21 -0.53 26.95
CA LEU A 384 -2.67 -0.58 27.02
C LEU A 384 -3.16 -0.07 28.38
N TYR A 385 -4.39 0.41 28.42
CA TYR A 385 -5.04 0.86 29.65
C TYR A 385 -6.57 0.87 29.48
N ALA A 386 -7.30 0.93 30.60
CA ALA A 386 -8.75 0.85 30.57
C ALA A 386 -9.40 2.14 30.05
N GLY A 387 -10.46 2.00 29.27
CA GLY A 387 -11.18 3.11 28.64
C GLY A 387 -10.62 3.56 27.28
N ALA A 388 -9.52 2.97 26.80
CA ALA A 388 -8.97 3.23 25.46
C ALA A 388 -9.78 2.55 24.34
N MET A 389 -9.67 3.05 23.11
CA MET A 389 -10.01 2.35 21.88
C MET A 389 -9.20 1.05 21.79
N PRO A 390 -9.75 -0.01 21.18
CA PRO A 390 -9.02 -1.25 20.98
C PRO A 390 -7.76 -1.04 20.14
N VAL A 391 -6.65 -1.64 20.58
CA VAL A 391 -5.44 -1.76 19.75
C VAL A 391 -5.59 -2.99 18.86
N VAL A 392 -5.43 -2.81 17.56
CA VAL A 392 -5.56 -3.89 16.57
C VAL A 392 -4.18 -4.38 16.14
N PHE A 393 -3.99 -5.69 16.12
CA PHE A 393 -2.84 -6.31 15.44
C PHE A 393 -3.33 -7.32 14.40
N ASN A 394 -2.95 -7.14 13.13
CA ASN A 394 -3.31 -8.06 12.05
C ASN A 394 -2.20 -9.08 11.81
N ALA A 395 -2.44 -10.33 12.20
CA ALA A 395 -1.56 -11.46 11.93
C ALA A 395 -1.97 -12.21 10.65
N THR A 396 -1.01 -12.82 9.99
CA THR A 396 -1.24 -13.65 8.79
C THR A 396 -1.32 -15.12 9.20
N ILE A 397 -2.43 -15.77 8.85
CA ILE A 397 -2.56 -17.22 8.94
C ILE A 397 -1.90 -17.82 7.71
N LEU A 398 -1.02 -18.80 7.90
CA LEU A 398 -0.38 -19.58 6.83
C LEU A 398 -0.93 -21.00 6.88
N ASN A 399 -1.55 -21.48 5.80
CA ASN A 399 -2.13 -22.82 5.72
C ASN A 399 -1.36 -23.70 4.73
N GLY A 400 -0.35 -24.40 5.22
CA GLY A 400 0.41 -25.34 4.40
C GLY A 400 -0.27 -26.71 4.20
N MET A 401 -1.51 -26.91 4.71
CA MET A 401 -2.24 -28.18 4.61
C MET A 401 -2.96 -28.38 3.26
N GLY A 402 -3.42 -27.29 2.63
CA GLY A 402 -4.14 -27.31 1.36
C GLY A 402 -4.54 -25.91 0.89
N VAL A 403 -4.91 -25.78 -0.38
CA VAL A 403 -5.27 -24.50 -1.06
C VAL A 403 -6.56 -23.86 -0.54
N ILE A 404 -7.25 -24.55 0.35
CA ILE A 404 -8.38 -24.01 1.07
C ILE A 404 -8.35 -24.54 2.49
N GLY A 405 -8.66 -23.69 3.43
CA GLY A 405 -8.82 -24.03 4.83
C GLY A 405 -10.01 -23.30 5.43
N TYR A 406 -10.46 -23.78 6.57
CA TYR A 406 -11.56 -23.19 7.30
C TYR A 406 -11.18 -23.10 8.77
N VAL A 407 -11.54 -21.98 9.38
CA VAL A 407 -11.49 -21.83 10.83
C VAL A 407 -12.59 -22.69 11.44
N LYS A 408 -12.21 -23.69 12.24
CA LYS A 408 -13.13 -24.68 12.79
C LYS A 408 -14.04 -24.09 13.87
N ASP A 409 -13.42 -23.37 14.78
CA ASP A 409 -14.04 -22.76 15.96
C ASP A 409 -13.43 -21.36 16.13
N PRO A 410 -14.18 -20.38 16.67
CA PRO A 410 -13.65 -19.04 16.93
C PRO A 410 -12.35 -19.07 17.75
N PRO A 411 -11.37 -18.18 17.47
CA PRO A 411 -10.16 -18.08 18.27
C PRO A 411 -10.45 -17.83 19.74
N VAL A 412 -9.63 -18.39 20.62
CA VAL A 412 -9.82 -18.31 22.07
C VAL A 412 -8.60 -17.67 22.72
N TRP A 413 -8.82 -16.62 23.52
CA TRP A 413 -7.85 -16.04 24.43
C TRP A 413 -7.76 -16.84 25.72
N GLN A 414 -6.55 -17.24 26.11
CA GLN A 414 -6.26 -17.98 27.32
C GLN A 414 -5.16 -17.27 28.12
N PRO A 415 -5.51 -16.52 29.18
CA PRO A 415 -4.52 -15.82 29.99
C PRO A 415 -3.64 -16.81 30.75
N SER A 416 -2.35 -16.48 30.91
CA SER A 416 -1.39 -17.29 31.68
C SER A 416 -1.65 -17.24 33.20
N GLU A 417 -2.21 -16.12 33.67
CA GLU A 417 -2.44 -15.81 35.09
C GLU A 417 -3.80 -15.11 35.25
N ASP A 418 -4.34 -15.10 36.47
CA ASP A 418 -5.65 -14.48 36.76
C ASP A 418 -5.72 -13.00 36.38
N VAL A 419 -4.60 -12.27 36.47
CA VAL A 419 -4.51 -10.86 36.05
C VAL A 419 -4.78 -10.68 34.56
N GLY A 420 -4.59 -11.72 33.74
CA GLY A 420 -4.91 -11.67 32.32
C GLY A 420 -6.40 -11.63 32.02
N ASN A 421 -7.27 -11.87 33.01
CA ASN A 421 -8.71 -11.65 32.89
C ASN A 421 -9.07 -10.15 32.79
N LEU A 422 -8.13 -9.25 33.08
CA LEU A 422 -8.29 -7.80 32.87
C LEU A 422 -8.14 -7.41 31.39
N LEU A 423 -7.61 -8.30 30.55
CA LEU A 423 -7.50 -8.07 29.11
C LEU A 423 -8.66 -8.79 28.40
N THR A 424 -9.37 -8.04 27.56
CA THR A 424 -10.31 -8.59 26.59
C THR A 424 -9.64 -8.60 25.21
N VAL A 425 -9.74 -9.72 24.51
CA VAL A 425 -9.28 -9.85 23.14
C VAL A 425 -10.46 -10.30 22.28
N HIS A 426 -10.91 -9.41 21.39
CA HIS A 426 -11.87 -9.75 20.34
C HIS A 426 -11.14 -10.12 19.06
N PHE A 427 -11.76 -10.94 18.24
CA PHE A 427 -11.14 -11.45 17.01
C PHE A 427 -12.01 -11.15 15.80
N THR A 428 -11.38 -10.67 14.73
CA THR A 428 -11.92 -10.76 13.38
C THR A 428 -10.94 -11.60 12.55
N TYR A 429 -11.45 -12.48 11.71
CA TYR A 429 -10.60 -13.44 11.00
C TYR A 429 -11.28 -13.91 9.71
N SER A 430 -10.50 -14.51 8.82
CA SER A 430 -11.04 -15.15 7.62
C SER A 430 -11.74 -16.46 7.99
N ASP A 431 -13.05 -16.57 7.74
CA ASP A 431 -13.76 -17.86 7.88
C ASP A 431 -13.20 -18.91 6.91
N THR A 432 -12.90 -18.46 5.69
CA THR A 432 -12.25 -19.27 4.65
C THR A 432 -10.85 -18.74 4.42
N ILE A 433 -9.86 -19.63 4.54
CA ILE A 433 -8.47 -19.40 4.18
C ILE A 433 -8.32 -19.81 2.71
N TRP A 434 -8.03 -18.85 1.85
CA TRP A 434 -7.85 -19.07 0.42
C TRP A 434 -6.85 -18.03 -0.09
N PRO A 435 -5.86 -18.41 -0.93
CA PRO A 435 -5.57 -19.77 -1.37
C PRO A 435 -4.68 -20.47 -0.35
N TRP A 436 -3.75 -19.76 0.27
CA TRP A 436 -2.84 -20.35 1.24
C TRP A 436 -2.77 -19.54 2.52
N THR A 437 -3.32 -18.33 2.49
CA THR A 437 -3.26 -17.41 3.60
C THR A 437 -4.63 -16.87 3.98
N GLY A 438 -4.74 -16.44 5.23
CA GLY A 438 -5.89 -15.75 5.80
C GLY A 438 -5.39 -14.72 6.80
N TYR A 439 -6.30 -14.00 7.45
CA TYR A 439 -5.95 -13.04 8.49
C TYR A 439 -6.58 -13.43 9.84
N LEU A 440 -5.88 -13.05 10.92
CA LEU A 440 -6.36 -13.06 12.29
C LEU A 440 -6.03 -11.70 12.90
N ALA A 441 -7.04 -10.86 13.08
CA ALA A 441 -6.92 -9.57 13.74
C ALA A 441 -7.29 -9.70 15.23
N LEU A 442 -6.40 -9.23 16.10
CA LEU A 442 -6.58 -9.20 17.55
C LEU A 442 -6.92 -7.79 17.97
N HIS A 443 -8.13 -7.59 18.50
CA HIS A 443 -8.63 -6.33 19.04
C HIS A 443 -8.50 -6.35 20.56
N MET A 444 -7.48 -5.69 21.07
CA MET A 444 -7.07 -5.79 22.48
C MET A 444 -7.51 -4.56 23.27
N GLN A 445 -8.16 -4.79 24.41
CA GLN A 445 -8.59 -3.72 25.32
C GLN A 445 -8.47 -4.18 26.77
N VAL A 446 -8.12 -3.26 27.67
CA VAL A 446 -8.16 -3.50 29.12
C VAL A 446 -9.55 -3.15 29.64
N LYS A 447 -10.14 -4.04 30.43
CA LYS A 447 -11.46 -3.83 31.05
C LYS A 447 -11.39 -2.73 32.11
N ASP A 448 -12.53 -2.13 32.43
CA ASP A 448 -12.62 -1.02 33.39
C ASP A 448 -12.15 -1.41 34.81
N GLU A 449 -12.28 -2.68 35.22
CA GLU A 449 -11.73 -3.18 36.48
C GLU A 449 -10.19 -3.10 36.52
N GLY A 450 -9.55 -3.08 35.34
CA GLY A 450 -8.12 -2.91 35.18
C GLY A 450 -7.63 -1.46 35.20
N SER A 451 -8.50 -0.47 35.44
CA SER A 451 -8.16 0.96 35.41
C SER A 451 -7.03 1.37 36.37
N GLN A 452 -6.84 0.65 37.47
CA GLN A 452 -5.77 0.88 38.44
C GLN A 452 -4.58 -0.09 38.31
N PHE A 453 -4.67 -1.05 37.38
CA PHE A 453 -3.64 -2.06 37.21
C PHE A 453 -2.43 -1.50 36.45
N SER A 454 -1.23 -1.94 36.84
CA SER A 454 0.01 -1.64 36.12
C SER A 454 0.90 -2.88 36.17
N GLY A 455 1.33 -3.37 35.01
CA GLY A 455 2.07 -4.62 34.91
C GLY A 455 2.12 -5.19 33.50
N ILE A 456 2.45 -6.47 33.41
CA ILE A 456 2.47 -7.22 32.15
C ILE A 456 1.36 -8.25 32.20
N ILE A 457 0.56 -8.32 31.14
CA ILE A 457 -0.38 -9.42 30.92
C ILE A 457 0.18 -10.30 29.82
N SER A 458 0.14 -11.62 30.04
CA SER A 458 0.55 -12.60 29.05
C SER A 458 -0.43 -13.77 28.95
N GLY A 459 -0.40 -14.46 27.83
CA GLY A 459 -1.27 -15.60 27.53
C GLY A 459 -1.17 -16.00 26.08
N ASN A 460 -2.07 -16.89 25.67
CA ASN A 460 -2.04 -17.49 24.35
C ASN A 460 -3.39 -17.30 23.65
N VAL A 461 -3.34 -17.13 22.33
CA VAL A 461 -4.49 -17.21 21.45
C VAL A 461 -4.40 -18.52 20.68
N THR A 462 -5.42 -19.37 20.80
CA THR A 462 -5.49 -20.65 20.10
C THR A 462 -6.53 -20.60 18.98
N LEU A 463 -6.16 -21.08 17.79
CA LEU A 463 -7.01 -21.16 16.61
C LEU A 463 -6.87 -22.55 15.98
N SER A 464 -7.99 -23.21 15.67
CA SER A 464 -7.98 -24.50 14.97
C SER A 464 -8.44 -24.35 13.53
N ILE A 465 -7.63 -24.84 12.60
CA ILE A 465 -7.87 -24.80 11.17
C ILE A 465 -7.99 -26.22 10.66
N TYR A 466 -8.93 -26.45 9.74
CA TYR A 466 -8.97 -27.69 8.97
C TYR A 466 -8.94 -27.40 7.47
N SER A 467 -8.34 -28.32 6.72
CA SER A 467 -8.35 -28.33 5.26
C SER A 467 -8.98 -29.63 4.76
N PRO A 468 -9.66 -29.61 3.60
CA PRO A 468 -10.09 -30.83 2.93
C PRO A 468 -8.94 -31.83 2.75
N ALA A 469 -9.29 -33.11 2.60
CA ALA A 469 -8.31 -34.16 2.35
C ALA A 469 -7.50 -33.84 1.08
N ALA A 470 -6.19 -34.04 1.14
CA ALA A 470 -5.35 -33.92 -0.05
C ALA A 470 -5.62 -35.08 -1.03
N GLU A 471 -5.10 -34.97 -2.25
CA GLU A 471 -5.19 -36.05 -3.23
C GLU A 471 -4.60 -37.36 -2.68
N GLY A 472 -5.39 -38.43 -2.68
CA GLY A 472 -5.01 -39.73 -2.11
C GLY A 472 -5.32 -39.92 -0.63
N GLU A 473 -5.81 -38.88 0.07
CA GLU A 473 -6.24 -38.96 1.46
C GLU A 473 -7.78 -39.06 1.57
N SER A 474 -8.26 -39.67 2.66
CA SER A 474 -9.71 -39.82 2.93
C SER A 474 -10.21 -38.95 4.06
N SER A 475 -9.31 -38.43 4.91
CA SER A 475 -9.63 -37.60 6.06
C SER A 475 -9.13 -36.17 5.86
N PRO A 476 -9.88 -35.15 6.33
CA PRO A 476 -9.39 -33.78 6.35
C PRO A 476 -8.15 -33.65 7.23
N ARG A 477 -7.29 -32.69 6.89
CA ARG A 477 -6.13 -32.31 7.71
C ARG A 477 -6.57 -31.26 8.72
N SER A 478 -6.00 -31.25 9.91
CA SER A 478 -6.30 -30.25 10.93
C SER A 478 -5.05 -29.86 11.69
N SER A 479 -4.96 -28.58 12.04
CA SER A 479 -3.84 -28.00 12.76
C SER A 479 -4.35 -26.96 13.74
N THR A 480 -3.83 -26.98 14.97
CA THR A 480 -4.09 -25.93 15.95
C THR A 480 -2.87 -25.03 16.03
N CYS A 481 -3.09 -23.74 15.76
CA CYS A 481 -2.10 -22.68 15.87
C CYS A 481 -2.16 -22.06 17.27
N VAL A 482 -0.99 -21.67 17.78
CA VAL A 482 -0.87 -20.91 19.03
C VAL A 482 -0.10 -19.64 18.74
N LEU A 483 -0.69 -18.50 19.09
CA LEU A 483 -0.05 -17.19 19.11
C LEU A 483 0.17 -16.77 20.57
N TYR A 484 1.39 -16.42 20.92
CA TYR A 484 1.74 -15.93 22.25
C TYR A 484 1.57 -14.41 22.31
N LEU A 485 0.89 -13.89 23.33
CA LEU A 485 0.67 -12.47 23.52
C LEU A 485 1.27 -12.03 24.85
N LYS A 486 2.00 -10.92 24.83
CA LYS A 486 2.55 -10.26 26.01
C LYS A 486 2.43 -8.75 25.86
N VAL A 487 1.62 -8.14 26.70
CA VAL A 487 1.28 -6.71 26.63
C VAL A 487 1.62 -5.99 27.93
N ARG A 488 2.10 -4.75 27.80
CA ARG A 488 2.28 -3.85 28.93
C ARG A 488 0.98 -3.12 29.19
N VAL A 489 0.49 -3.17 30.43
CA VAL A 489 -0.68 -2.43 30.89
C VAL A 489 -0.24 -1.39 31.91
N VAL A 490 -0.85 -0.21 31.85
CA VAL A 490 -0.66 0.87 32.82
C VAL A 490 -1.99 1.34 33.37
N GLN A 491 -1.94 2.03 34.52
CA GLN A 491 -3.08 2.73 35.08
C GLN A 491 -3.65 3.70 34.05
N THR A 492 -4.98 3.81 33.99
CA THR A 492 -5.66 4.72 33.07
C THR A 492 -5.09 6.14 33.21
N PRO A 493 -4.49 6.69 32.15
CA PRO A 493 -3.93 8.02 32.16
C PRO A 493 -5.02 9.07 32.42
N VAL A 494 -4.61 10.19 33.01
CA VAL A 494 -5.52 11.34 33.15
C VAL A 494 -6.04 11.77 31.78
N ARG A 495 -7.33 12.13 31.71
CA ARG A 495 -8.03 12.49 30.47
C ARG A 495 -7.25 13.47 29.59
N SER A 496 -6.64 14.49 30.17
CA SER A 496 -5.87 15.51 29.45
C SER A 496 -4.61 15.00 28.75
N ARG A 497 -4.16 13.77 29.03
CA ARG A 497 -3.03 13.10 28.37
C ARG A 497 -3.47 12.11 27.29
N ARG A 498 -4.77 11.96 27.06
CA ARG A 498 -5.35 11.01 26.11
C ARG A 498 -5.82 11.75 24.87
N ILE A 499 -5.23 11.39 23.73
CA ILE A 499 -5.49 11.95 22.41
C ILE A 499 -6.11 10.86 21.55
N LEU A 500 -7.18 11.21 20.85
CA LEU A 500 -7.81 10.36 19.84
C LEU A 500 -7.50 10.94 18.46
N TRP A 501 -6.92 10.16 17.57
CA TRP A 501 -6.67 10.50 16.17
C TRP A 501 -7.83 10.01 15.31
N ASP A 502 -8.41 10.90 14.52
CA ASP A 502 -9.46 10.54 13.56
C ASP A 502 -8.86 9.90 12.31
N GLN A 503 -8.95 8.57 12.20
CA GLN A 503 -8.45 7.82 11.03
C GLN A 503 -9.55 7.53 10.01
N PHE A 504 -10.80 7.53 10.45
CA PHE A 504 -11.95 7.10 9.63
C PHE A 504 -12.20 8.04 8.46
N HIS A 505 -11.89 9.32 8.64
CA HIS A 505 -12.10 10.39 7.66
C HIS A 505 -10.86 10.71 6.80
N ASN A 506 -9.76 9.96 6.93
CA ASN A 506 -8.72 9.92 5.91
C ASN A 506 -9.17 8.97 4.78
N ILE A 507 -8.96 9.37 3.54
CA ILE A 507 -9.30 8.57 2.37
C ILE A 507 -8.44 7.29 2.33
N LYS A 508 -8.96 6.22 1.74
CA LYS A 508 -8.20 4.97 1.58
C LYS A 508 -7.15 5.13 0.48
N TYR A 509 -5.96 4.57 0.62
CA TYR A 509 -4.83 4.90 -0.27
C TYR A 509 -4.18 3.74 -0.99
N PRO A 510 -4.23 3.65 -2.35
CA PRO A 510 -4.92 4.57 -3.26
C PRO A 510 -6.38 4.15 -3.39
N SER A 511 -7.31 5.08 -3.23
CA SER A 511 -8.71 4.88 -3.66
C SER A 511 -9.03 5.75 -4.85
N GLY A 512 -8.33 6.88 -5.05
CA GLY A 512 -8.39 7.68 -6.27
C GLY A 512 -7.29 8.75 -6.28
N TYR A 513 -7.45 9.79 -7.10
CA TYR A 513 -6.48 10.89 -7.15
C TYR A 513 -6.70 11.84 -5.96
N VAL A 514 -5.90 11.68 -4.91
CA VAL A 514 -5.69 12.70 -3.87
C VAL A 514 -4.34 13.38 -4.13
N PRO A 515 -4.32 14.71 -4.32
CA PRO A 515 -3.09 15.46 -4.54
C PRO A 515 -2.33 15.67 -3.22
N ARG A 516 -1.01 15.86 -3.31
CA ARG A 516 -0.17 16.18 -2.13
C ARG A 516 -0.60 17.45 -1.39
N ASP A 517 -0.29 17.45 -0.10
CA ASP A 517 -0.43 18.57 0.84
C ASP A 517 0.40 19.77 0.35
N SER A 518 1.67 19.55 0.01
CA SER A 518 2.53 20.61 -0.52
C SER A 518 2.55 20.64 -2.04
N LEU A 519 2.06 21.76 -2.60
CA LEU A 519 2.06 22.00 -4.05
C LEU A 519 3.45 22.27 -4.64
N ASN A 520 4.47 22.43 -3.81
CA ASN A 520 5.85 22.62 -4.24
C ASN A 520 6.53 21.30 -4.64
N VAL A 521 5.93 20.16 -4.28
CA VAL A 521 6.41 18.82 -4.62
C VAL A 521 5.97 18.47 -6.04
N ASN A 522 6.79 18.86 -7.02
CA ASN A 522 6.44 18.70 -8.45
C ASN A 522 6.77 17.30 -9.03
N ASN A 523 7.55 16.49 -8.29
CA ASN A 523 8.04 15.20 -8.78
C ASN A 523 7.16 14.02 -8.34
N ASP A 524 6.21 14.27 -7.45
CA ASP A 524 5.25 13.29 -6.95
C ASP A 524 3.97 14.04 -6.58
N ILE A 525 2.93 13.89 -7.39
CA ILE A 525 1.70 14.68 -7.28
C ILE A 525 0.64 14.00 -6.42
N LEU A 526 0.83 12.73 -6.08
CA LEU A 526 -0.16 11.92 -5.39
C LEU A 526 0.28 11.71 -3.95
N ASP A 527 -0.65 11.85 -3.00
CA ASP A 527 -0.38 11.30 -1.69
C ASP A 527 -0.69 9.80 -1.68
N TRP A 528 0.34 8.98 -1.48
CA TRP A 528 0.25 7.51 -1.47
C TRP A 528 0.79 6.91 -0.17
N HIS A 529 1.26 7.73 0.78
CA HIS A 529 1.90 7.24 1.99
C HIS A 529 0.90 6.78 3.05
N GLY A 530 -0.38 7.07 2.84
CA GLY A 530 -1.49 6.64 3.68
C GLY A 530 -1.49 7.41 4.99
N ASP A 531 -2.32 8.43 5.12
CA ASP A 531 -2.37 9.29 6.31
C ASP A 531 -2.68 8.51 7.57
N HIS A 532 -1.62 8.19 8.33
CA HIS A 532 -1.72 7.41 9.54
C HIS A 532 -0.60 7.75 10.52
N LEU A 533 -0.92 7.68 11.81
CA LEU A 533 0.02 7.86 12.94
C LEU A 533 1.31 7.03 12.87
N HIS A 534 1.35 6.00 12.03
CA HIS A 534 2.45 5.02 11.98
C HIS A 534 3.08 4.93 10.59
N THR A 535 2.65 5.77 9.66
CA THR A 535 3.21 5.92 8.31
C THR A 535 3.87 7.30 8.20
N ASN A 536 3.28 8.23 7.48
CA ASN A 536 3.77 9.59 7.24
C ASN A 536 3.69 10.49 8.50
N PHE A 537 2.84 10.18 9.49
CA PHE A 537 2.81 10.88 10.79
C PHE A 537 3.59 10.18 11.93
N HIS A 538 4.46 9.23 11.63
CA HIS A 538 5.14 8.43 12.67
C HIS A 538 6.06 9.24 13.60
N ILE A 539 6.67 10.31 13.12
CA ILE A 539 7.52 11.19 13.96
C ILE A 539 6.64 11.99 14.93
N LEU A 540 5.48 12.50 14.47
CA LEU A 540 4.47 13.12 15.34
C LEU A 540 4.05 12.18 16.45
N PHE A 541 3.72 10.92 16.13
CA PHE A 541 3.35 9.92 17.12
C PHE A 541 4.45 9.75 18.17
N ASN A 542 5.70 9.55 17.74
CA ASN A 542 6.82 9.39 18.65
C ASN A 542 7.03 10.63 19.54
N MET A 543 6.91 11.83 18.99
CA MET A 543 7.03 13.09 19.72
C MET A 543 5.94 13.23 20.80
N LEU A 544 4.69 12.92 20.46
CA LEU A 544 3.58 12.95 21.43
C LEU A 544 3.79 11.91 22.55
N ARG A 545 4.26 10.70 22.20
CA ARG A 545 4.60 9.66 23.18
C ARG A 545 5.74 10.10 24.11
N ASP A 546 6.78 10.74 23.58
CA ASP A 546 7.90 11.27 24.38
C ASP A 546 7.46 12.43 25.29
N ALA A 547 6.44 13.20 24.87
CA ALA A 547 5.80 14.23 25.68
C ALA A 547 4.80 13.69 26.73
N GLY A 548 4.61 12.36 26.80
CA GLY A 548 3.76 11.67 27.77
C GLY A 548 2.28 11.59 27.41
N TYR A 549 1.91 11.85 26.16
CA TYR A 549 0.55 11.68 25.64
C TYR A 549 0.32 10.29 25.11
N TYR A 550 -0.86 9.72 25.32
CA TYR A 550 -1.32 8.45 24.77
C TYR A 550 -2.20 8.75 23.55
N VAL A 551 -1.86 8.15 22.41
CA VAL A 551 -2.46 8.51 21.11
C VAL A 551 -3.10 7.28 20.50
N GLU A 552 -4.42 7.29 20.40
CA GLU A 552 -5.21 6.15 19.95
C GLU A 552 -5.84 6.43 18.58
N THR A 553 -6.04 5.38 17.77
CA THR A 553 -6.61 5.49 16.42
C THR A 553 -8.12 5.25 16.45
N LEU A 554 -8.90 6.18 15.91
CA LEU A 554 -10.35 6.04 15.70
C LEU A 554 -10.62 5.61 14.26
N GLY A 555 -10.77 4.30 14.02
CA GLY A 555 -11.13 3.73 12.72
C GLY A 555 -12.64 3.66 12.45
N SER A 556 -13.41 4.56 13.06
CA SER A 556 -14.88 4.56 13.05
C SER A 556 -15.47 5.96 13.05
N PRO A 557 -16.76 6.15 12.69
CA PRO A 557 -17.44 7.43 12.85
C PRO A 557 -17.28 8.04 14.26
N LEU A 558 -17.35 9.37 14.35
CA LEU A 558 -17.27 10.12 15.61
C LEU A 558 -18.38 9.73 16.59
N THR A 559 -19.47 9.13 16.10
CA THR A 559 -20.55 8.60 16.93
C THR A 559 -20.19 7.39 17.78
N CYS A 560 -19.05 6.73 17.53
CA CYS A 560 -18.74 5.45 18.14
C CYS A 560 -17.85 5.52 19.40
N PHE A 561 -17.41 6.71 19.84
CA PHE A 561 -16.57 6.85 21.02
C PHE A 561 -17.19 7.78 22.08
N ASP A 562 -16.87 7.54 23.36
CA ASP A 562 -17.21 8.44 24.45
C ASP A 562 -16.14 9.52 24.66
N ALA A 563 -16.47 10.76 24.35
CA ALA A 563 -15.60 11.92 24.52
C ALA A 563 -15.21 12.23 25.98
N SER A 564 -15.93 11.66 26.96
CA SER A 564 -15.56 11.78 28.38
C SER A 564 -14.20 11.13 28.68
N ASN A 565 -13.78 10.17 27.85
CA ASN A 565 -12.51 9.46 28.00
C ASN A 565 -11.30 10.24 27.48
N TYR A 566 -11.49 11.21 26.57
CA TYR A 566 -10.42 11.87 25.84
C TYR A 566 -10.34 13.35 26.15
N GLY A 567 -9.10 13.86 26.26
CA GLY A 567 -8.86 15.29 26.40
C GLY A 567 -8.94 16.00 25.05
N THR A 568 -8.44 15.36 23.99
CA THR A 568 -8.32 15.96 22.67
C THR A 568 -8.70 14.97 21.57
N LEU A 569 -9.56 15.39 20.64
CA LEU A 569 -9.71 14.80 19.31
C LEU A 569 -8.78 15.56 18.34
N LEU A 570 -7.86 14.84 17.73
CA LEU A 570 -6.86 15.34 16.78
C LEU A 570 -7.29 14.95 15.37
N MET A 571 -7.54 15.96 14.55
CA MET A 571 -8.04 15.88 13.18
C MET A 571 -7.00 16.48 12.26
N VAL A 572 -6.35 15.66 11.44
CA VAL A 572 -5.22 16.06 10.60
C VAL A 572 -5.43 15.48 9.22
N ASP A 573 -5.37 16.36 8.23
CA ASP A 573 -5.46 16.02 6.81
C ASP A 573 -6.70 15.17 6.47
N LEU A 574 -7.88 15.69 6.80
CA LEU A 574 -9.14 14.96 6.63
C LEU A 574 -9.76 15.24 5.28
N GLU A 575 -10.16 14.17 4.60
CA GLU A 575 -10.49 14.20 3.18
C GLU A 575 -11.89 13.64 2.88
N ASP A 576 -12.52 12.95 3.84
CA ASP A 576 -13.86 12.40 3.71
C ASP A 576 -14.97 13.37 4.19
N GLU A 577 -16.22 12.98 3.93
CA GLU A 577 -17.44 13.63 4.40
C GLU A 577 -17.83 13.20 5.82
N TYR A 578 -18.79 13.90 6.43
CA TYR A 578 -19.33 13.56 7.76
C TYR A 578 -20.83 13.29 7.72
N PHE A 579 -21.30 12.35 8.54
CA PHE A 579 -22.72 12.17 8.80
C PHE A 579 -23.28 13.38 9.57
N SER A 580 -24.56 13.70 9.37
CA SER A 580 -25.20 14.81 10.09
C SER A 580 -25.22 14.58 11.61
N GLU A 581 -25.33 13.31 12.02
CA GLU A 581 -25.27 12.85 13.40
C GLU A 581 -23.88 13.06 14.03
N GLU A 582 -22.80 12.95 13.25
CA GLU A 582 -21.44 13.21 13.73
C GLU A 582 -21.23 14.69 14.02
N ILE A 583 -21.72 15.56 13.14
CA ILE A 583 -21.66 17.02 13.33
C ILE A 583 -22.40 17.41 14.62
N GLN A 584 -23.59 16.85 14.84
CA GLN A 584 -24.36 17.11 16.05
C GLN A 584 -23.65 16.58 17.30
N LYS A 585 -23.15 15.33 17.27
CA LYS A 585 -22.47 14.74 18.42
C LYS A 585 -21.18 15.48 18.76
N LEU A 586 -20.35 15.82 17.77
CA LEU A 586 -19.10 16.54 18.01
C LEU A 586 -19.36 17.88 18.68
N ARG A 587 -20.40 18.60 18.23
CA ARG A 587 -20.86 19.84 18.89
C ARG A 587 -21.16 19.60 20.37
N ASP A 588 -21.98 18.60 20.67
CA ASP A 588 -22.41 18.32 22.03
C ASP A 588 -21.23 17.87 22.91
N ASP A 589 -20.34 17.03 22.38
CA ASP A 589 -19.14 16.55 23.09
C ASP A 589 -18.16 17.69 23.40
N VAL A 590 -17.97 18.64 22.50
CA VAL A 590 -17.14 19.83 22.75
C VAL A 590 -17.82 20.75 23.77
N VAL A 591 -19.07 21.16 23.52
CA VAL A 591 -19.75 22.20 24.32
C VAL A 591 -20.09 21.69 25.72
N HIS A 592 -20.49 20.43 25.86
CA HIS A 592 -21.07 19.89 27.10
C HIS A 592 -20.21 18.84 27.81
N LYS A 593 -19.28 18.17 27.12
CA LYS A 593 -18.35 17.21 27.75
C LYS A 593 -16.92 17.72 27.81
N GLY A 594 -16.68 18.95 27.36
CA GLY A 594 -15.39 19.60 27.41
C GLY A 594 -14.30 18.90 26.60
N LEU A 595 -14.66 18.23 25.50
CA LEU A 595 -13.71 17.68 24.54
C LEU A 595 -12.91 18.82 23.90
N GLY A 596 -11.59 18.66 23.83
CA GLY A 596 -10.71 19.52 23.04
C GLY A 596 -10.69 19.09 21.58
N LEU A 597 -10.69 20.04 20.66
CA LEU A 597 -10.57 19.81 19.22
C LEU A 597 -9.30 20.46 18.70
N ALA A 598 -8.46 19.70 18.02
CA ALA A 598 -7.26 20.18 17.34
C ALA A 598 -7.35 19.81 15.86
N VAL A 599 -7.55 20.82 15.00
CA VAL A 599 -7.74 20.64 13.56
C VAL A 599 -6.56 21.21 12.80
N PHE A 600 -5.93 20.37 11.99
CA PHE A 600 -4.91 20.73 11.00
C PHE A 600 -5.51 20.45 9.63
N ALA A 601 -5.81 21.52 8.90
CA ALA A 601 -6.40 21.47 7.58
C ALA A 601 -5.33 21.58 6.48
N GLU A 602 -5.75 21.67 5.22
CA GLU A 602 -4.87 21.82 4.07
C GLU A 602 -5.49 22.75 3.02
N TRP A 603 -4.78 22.99 1.91
CA TRP A 603 -5.37 23.72 0.79
C TRP A 603 -6.60 23.02 0.19
N TYR A 604 -7.49 23.86 -0.35
CA TYR A 604 -8.53 23.44 -1.27
C TYR A 604 -8.81 24.59 -2.26
N HIS A 605 -8.53 24.37 -3.54
CA HIS A 605 -8.82 25.36 -4.59
C HIS A 605 -9.18 24.69 -5.92
N VAL A 606 -10.42 24.90 -6.37
CA VAL A 606 -11.02 24.17 -7.50
C VAL A 606 -10.23 24.36 -8.80
N ASP A 607 -9.85 25.60 -9.15
CA ASP A 607 -9.12 25.84 -10.40
C ASP A 607 -7.71 25.21 -10.39
N THR A 608 -7.11 25.07 -9.21
CA THR A 608 -5.81 24.39 -9.04
C THR A 608 -5.97 22.89 -9.26
N MET A 609 -6.98 22.28 -8.64
CA MET A 609 -7.31 20.86 -8.83
C MET A 609 -7.62 20.53 -10.30
N VAL A 610 -8.42 21.36 -10.98
CA VAL A 610 -8.76 21.14 -12.40
C VAL A 610 -7.49 21.14 -13.27
N LYS A 611 -6.53 22.04 -13.00
CA LYS A 611 -5.26 22.13 -13.73
C LYS A 611 -4.32 20.93 -13.49
N MET A 612 -4.53 20.18 -12.42
CA MET A 612 -3.77 18.97 -12.09
C MET A 612 -4.29 17.70 -12.77
N THR A 613 -5.41 17.80 -13.51
CA THR A 613 -5.99 16.69 -14.25
C THR A 613 -5.04 16.22 -15.35
N PHE A 614 -4.79 14.91 -15.43
CA PHE A 614 -3.92 14.31 -16.45
C PHE A 614 -4.56 13.07 -17.07
N PHE A 615 -4.09 12.71 -18.27
CA PHE A 615 -4.49 11.46 -18.92
C PHE A 615 -3.48 10.38 -18.55
N ASP A 616 -3.95 9.35 -17.84
CA ASP A 616 -3.14 8.18 -17.55
C ASP A 616 -3.16 7.24 -18.76
N GLU A 617 -2.00 7.05 -19.39
CA GLU A 617 -1.87 6.18 -20.55
C GLU A 617 -2.01 4.70 -20.20
N ASN A 618 -1.73 4.32 -18.94
CA ASN A 618 -1.80 2.92 -18.50
C ASN A 618 -3.26 2.49 -18.37
N THR A 619 -4.10 3.27 -17.68
CA THR A 619 -5.54 3.02 -17.58
C THR A 619 -6.34 3.56 -18.77
N ARG A 620 -5.72 4.33 -19.66
CA ARG A 620 -6.36 5.06 -20.78
C ARG A 620 -7.54 5.91 -20.32
N SER A 621 -7.42 6.53 -19.15
CA SER A 621 -8.47 7.30 -18.51
C SER A 621 -7.97 8.65 -18.03
N TRP A 622 -8.88 9.61 -17.88
CA TRP A 622 -8.56 10.91 -17.29
C TRP A 622 -8.65 10.80 -15.77
N TRP A 623 -7.58 11.19 -15.09
CA TRP A 623 -7.48 11.28 -13.64
C TRP A 623 -7.60 12.74 -13.23
N SER A 624 -8.57 13.06 -12.37
CA SER A 624 -8.78 14.39 -11.82
C SER A 624 -8.81 14.32 -10.29
N PRO A 625 -8.21 15.29 -9.57
CA PRO A 625 -8.21 15.29 -8.11
C PRO A 625 -9.62 15.24 -7.53
N LEU A 626 -9.81 14.35 -6.56
CA LEU A 626 -11.08 14.15 -5.87
C LEU A 626 -11.39 15.30 -4.91
N THR A 627 -10.37 15.73 -4.17
CA THR A 627 -10.38 16.84 -3.23
C THR A 627 -9.05 17.61 -3.32
N GLY A 628 -8.88 18.68 -2.53
CA GLY A 628 -7.60 19.37 -2.35
C GLY A 628 -6.64 18.52 -1.52
N GLY A 629 -5.73 19.14 -0.76
CA GLY A 629 -5.00 18.39 0.28
C GLY A 629 -6.00 17.84 1.32
N ALA A 630 -6.96 18.67 1.75
CA ALA A 630 -8.07 18.25 2.60
C ALA A 630 -9.43 18.57 1.96
N ASN A 631 -10.50 17.93 2.45
CA ASN A 631 -11.87 18.26 2.08
C ASN A 631 -12.41 19.44 2.91
N ILE A 632 -11.90 20.63 2.60
CA ILE A 632 -12.27 21.87 3.29
C ILE A 632 -13.78 22.17 3.27
N PRO A 633 -14.55 21.93 2.19
CA PRO A 633 -16.00 22.05 2.25
C PRO A 633 -16.65 21.19 3.34
N ALA A 634 -16.26 19.91 3.46
CA ALA A 634 -16.77 19.03 4.50
C ALA A 634 -16.34 19.47 5.90
N LEU A 635 -15.06 19.86 6.06
CA LEU A 635 -14.54 20.37 7.34
C LEU A 635 -15.25 21.66 7.78
N ASN A 636 -15.61 22.53 6.83
CA ASN A 636 -16.39 23.74 7.09
C ASN A 636 -17.82 23.42 7.55
N GLU A 637 -18.45 22.36 7.03
CA GLU A 637 -19.76 21.90 7.52
C GLU A 637 -19.67 21.36 8.95
N LEU A 638 -18.62 20.59 9.26
CA LEU A 638 -18.34 20.08 10.60
C LEU A 638 -18.13 21.21 11.62
N LEU A 639 -17.38 22.25 11.24
CA LEU A 639 -17.01 23.38 12.12
C LEU A 639 -18.05 24.50 12.17
N ALA A 640 -19.05 24.50 11.28
CA ALA A 640 -20.10 25.50 11.21
C ALA A 640 -20.84 25.75 12.55
N PRO A 641 -21.14 24.74 13.39
CA PRO A 641 -21.78 24.96 14.70
C PRO A 641 -20.98 25.85 15.66
N PHE A 642 -19.66 25.98 15.45
CA PHE A 642 -18.77 26.82 16.25
C PHE A 642 -18.47 28.18 15.61
N GLY A 643 -19.03 28.46 14.44
CA GLY A 643 -18.81 29.70 13.71
C GLY A 643 -17.41 29.82 13.10
N ILE A 644 -16.75 28.70 12.81
CA ILE A 644 -15.41 28.63 12.22
C ILE A 644 -15.53 28.18 10.75
N ALA A 645 -14.75 28.78 9.85
CA ALA A 645 -14.60 28.30 8.48
C ALA A 645 -13.25 28.70 7.88
N PHE A 646 -12.69 27.80 7.08
CA PHE A 646 -11.54 28.01 6.22
C PHE A 646 -11.94 28.54 4.83
N GLY A 647 -11.04 29.26 4.19
CA GLY A 647 -11.18 29.80 2.84
C GLY A 647 -10.63 28.87 1.76
N ASP A 648 -10.38 29.44 0.59
CA ASP A 648 -9.86 28.76 -0.60
C ASP A 648 -8.51 29.32 -1.08
N LYS A 649 -7.89 30.23 -0.31
CA LYS A 649 -6.55 30.73 -0.61
C LYS A 649 -5.54 29.61 -0.43
N ILE A 650 -4.52 29.60 -1.29
CA ILE A 650 -3.34 28.77 -1.10
C ILE A 650 -2.22 29.69 -0.65
N LEU A 651 -1.78 29.52 0.60
CA LEU A 651 -0.76 30.37 1.22
C LEU A 651 0.53 29.60 1.42
N SER A 652 1.65 30.32 1.30
CA SER A 652 2.98 29.79 1.58
C SER A 652 3.89 30.85 2.19
N GLY A 653 4.82 30.45 3.04
CA GLY A 653 5.81 31.34 3.62
C GLY A 653 6.21 30.99 5.05
N ASP A 654 7.31 31.59 5.49
CA ASP A 654 7.79 31.42 6.86
C ASP A 654 7.09 32.38 7.80
N PHE A 655 6.73 31.89 8.98
CA PHE A 655 6.26 32.72 10.08
C PHE A 655 6.98 32.34 11.37
N SER A 656 6.88 33.22 12.36
CA SER A 656 7.45 32.95 13.67
C SER A 656 6.55 33.42 14.79
N ILE A 657 6.51 32.63 15.87
CA ILE A 657 5.83 32.98 17.11
C ILE A 657 6.86 32.84 18.22
N ASN A 658 7.18 33.95 18.89
CA ASN A 658 8.14 33.97 20.01
C ASN A 658 9.54 33.38 19.67
N GLY A 659 10.03 33.59 18.45
CA GLY A 659 11.32 33.08 18.00
C GLY A 659 11.33 31.63 17.53
N GLU A 660 10.24 30.88 17.71
CA GLU A 660 10.04 29.58 17.05
C GLU A 660 9.59 29.82 15.62
N GLN A 661 10.30 29.23 14.67
CA GLN A 661 10.03 29.36 13.24
C GLN A 661 9.23 28.16 12.73
N SER A 662 8.30 28.42 11.81
CA SER A 662 7.57 27.39 11.09
C SER A 662 7.31 27.83 9.66
N HIS A 663 7.30 26.86 8.76
CA HIS A 663 6.99 27.08 7.36
C HIS A 663 5.53 26.71 7.09
N TYR A 664 4.78 27.63 6.49
CA TYR A 664 3.48 27.37 5.90
C TYR A 664 3.70 26.93 4.46
N ALA A 665 3.37 25.69 4.11
CA ALA A 665 3.75 25.09 2.84
C ALA A 665 2.76 25.42 1.73
N SER A 666 1.50 25.02 1.90
CA SER A 666 0.40 25.23 0.95
C SER A 666 -0.92 25.18 1.70
N GLY A 667 -1.02 25.84 2.85
CA GLY A 667 -2.23 25.79 3.67
C GLY A 667 -3.30 26.79 3.24
N THR A 668 -4.49 26.63 3.82
CA THR A 668 -5.64 27.53 3.63
C THR A 668 -5.71 28.66 4.68
N ASP A 669 -6.46 29.73 4.42
CA ASP A 669 -6.73 30.78 5.40
C ASP A 669 -8.01 30.52 6.23
N ILE A 670 -8.15 31.24 7.34
CA ILE A 670 -9.36 31.25 8.18
C ILE A 670 -10.18 32.49 7.84
N VAL A 671 -11.34 32.29 7.23
CA VAL A 671 -12.23 33.37 6.74
C VAL A 671 -13.41 33.67 7.66
N GLN A 672 -13.71 32.74 8.57
CA GLN A 672 -14.75 32.90 9.58
C GLN A 672 -14.24 32.46 10.96
N PHE A 673 -14.36 33.33 11.96
CA PHE A 673 -13.99 33.02 13.34
C PHE A 673 -14.82 33.83 14.34
N PRO A 674 -15.31 33.25 15.45
CA PRO A 674 -16.22 33.92 16.35
C PRO A 674 -15.53 34.98 17.24
N ALA A 675 -16.33 35.95 17.72
CA ALA A 675 -15.86 36.92 18.71
C ALA A 675 -15.43 36.23 20.02
N GLY A 676 -14.46 36.83 20.70
CA GLY A 676 -13.89 36.31 21.94
C GLY A 676 -12.79 35.26 21.72
N GLY A 677 -12.70 34.67 20.53
CA GLY A 677 -11.59 33.80 20.13
C GLY A 677 -10.30 34.58 19.84
N PHE A 678 -9.19 33.86 19.75
CA PHE A 678 -7.87 34.40 19.44
C PHE A 678 -7.46 33.97 18.04
N LEU A 679 -7.25 34.93 17.14
CA LEU A 679 -6.93 34.69 15.74
C LEU A 679 -5.58 35.32 15.40
N HIS A 680 -4.70 34.51 14.81
CA HIS A 680 -3.35 34.90 14.45
C HIS A 680 -3.21 34.97 12.94
N GLY A 681 -2.75 36.11 12.44
CA GLY A 681 -2.47 36.34 11.03
C GLY A 681 -1.04 36.77 10.77
N PHE A 682 -0.50 36.33 9.64
CA PHE A 682 0.88 36.54 9.24
C PHE A 682 0.96 37.04 7.79
N GLU A 683 2.09 37.65 7.44
CA GLU A 683 2.39 38.02 6.06
C GLU A 683 2.83 36.77 5.30
N LEU A 684 1.93 36.21 4.49
CA LEU A 684 2.18 35.01 3.68
C LEU A 684 1.98 35.33 2.20
N GLN A 685 2.68 34.59 1.34
CA GLN A 685 2.53 34.69 -0.10
C GLN A 685 1.34 33.86 -0.55
N GLU A 686 0.41 34.49 -1.25
CA GLU A 686 -0.70 33.81 -1.91
C GLU A 686 -0.26 33.28 -3.27
N ASP A 687 -0.64 32.05 -3.62
CA ASP A 687 -0.37 31.48 -4.95
C ASP A 687 -0.99 32.41 -6.02
N PRO A 688 -0.23 32.85 -7.03
CA PRO A 688 -0.74 33.72 -8.10
C PRO A 688 -2.00 33.19 -8.80
N LYS A 689 -2.23 31.87 -8.76
CA LYS A 689 -3.41 31.21 -9.33
C LYS A 689 -4.69 31.44 -8.53
N THR A 690 -4.61 31.69 -7.22
CA THR A 690 -5.78 32.02 -6.37
C THR A 690 -6.02 33.53 -6.32
N ALA A 691 -4.95 34.32 -6.39
CA ALA A 691 -5.00 35.79 -6.36
C ALA A 691 -5.80 36.44 -7.53
N GLN A 692 -6.02 35.72 -8.63
CA GLN A 692 -6.76 36.23 -9.81
C GLN A 692 -8.29 36.25 -9.61
N ASN A 693 -8.84 35.46 -8.69
CA ASN A 693 -10.29 35.40 -8.45
C ASN A 693 -10.75 36.32 -7.29
N SER A 694 -9.83 36.86 -6.49
CA SER A 694 -10.13 37.78 -5.38
C SER A 694 -10.36 39.24 -5.81
N SER A 695 -10.22 39.56 -7.10
CA SER A 695 -10.45 40.92 -7.62
C SER A 695 -11.82 41.06 -8.30
N THR A 696 -12.85 41.40 -7.55
CA THR A 696 -13.90 42.26 -8.12
C THR A 696 -13.26 43.60 -8.50
N PRO A 697 -13.44 44.10 -9.74
CA PRO A 697 -12.86 45.37 -10.14
C PRO A 697 -13.64 46.51 -9.48
N ASP A 698 -13.23 46.93 -8.30
CA ASP A 698 -13.60 48.25 -7.78
C ASP A 698 -12.82 49.29 -8.59
N THR A 699 -13.40 49.71 -9.71
CA THR A 699 -13.09 50.99 -10.32
C THR A 699 -13.47 52.09 -9.33
N HIS A 700 -12.54 52.51 -8.48
CA HIS A 700 -12.20 53.91 -8.19
C HIS A 700 -11.14 54.01 -7.07
N ASN A 701 -10.18 54.92 -7.28
CA ASN A 701 -9.09 55.36 -6.40
C ASN A 701 -7.77 54.58 -6.42
N SER A 702 -6.97 55.00 -7.39
CA SER A 702 -5.51 55.13 -7.31
C SER A 702 -5.01 55.67 -5.96
N GLN A 703 -3.89 55.10 -5.50
CA GLN A 703 -3.02 55.54 -4.40
C GLN A 703 -3.58 55.37 -2.99
N SER A 704 -3.56 54.13 -2.49
CA SER A 704 -3.31 53.88 -1.07
C SER A 704 -2.25 52.78 -0.95
N GLN A 705 -1.30 53.00 -0.06
CA GLN A 705 -0.18 52.10 0.24
C GLN A 705 -0.67 50.65 0.39
N GLU A 706 -0.06 49.71 -0.32
CA GLU A 706 -0.20 48.27 -0.06
C GLU A 706 0.25 48.00 1.39
N LYS A 707 -0.70 48.09 2.34
CA LYS A 707 -0.54 47.42 3.63
C LYS A 707 -0.49 45.94 3.31
N SER A 708 0.58 45.28 3.74
CA SER A 708 0.67 43.82 3.73
C SER A 708 -0.62 43.26 4.36
N LYS A 709 -1.42 42.56 3.55
CA LYS A 709 -2.65 41.94 4.04
C LYS A 709 -2.23 40.71 4.84
N LEU A 710 -2.42 40.76 6.16
CA LEU A 710 -2.19 39.61 7.03
C LEU A 710 -3.24 38.54 6.74
N SER A 711 -2.80 37.31 6.52
CA SER A 711 -3.68 36.15 6.35
C SER A 711 -3.80 35.39 7.66
N SER A 712 -5.02 35.17 8.13
CA SER A 712 -5.29 34.43 9.37
C SER A 712 -5.12 32.93 9.14
N ILE A 713 -4.28 32.26 9.93
CA ILE A 713 -3.96 30.83 9.73
C ILE A 713 -4.10 29.98 11.00
N LEU A 714 -4.14 30.60 12.18
CA LEU A 714 -4.25 29.91 13.47
C LEU A 714 -5.33 30.55 14.33
N GLY A 715 -6.29 29.75 14.78
CA GLY A 715 -7.41 30.17 15.62
C GLY A 715 -7.52 29.34 16.89
N MET A 716 -7.74 29.99 18.04
CA MET A 716 -7.95 29.34 19.35
C MET A 716 -9.25 29.86 19.97
N LEU A 717 -10.12 28.96 20.40
CA LEU A 717 -11.46 29.27 20.89
C LEU A 717 -11.82 28.41 22.11
N GLU A 718 -12.45 29.03 23.10
CA GLU A 718 -13.19 28.30 24.15
C GLU A 718 -14.66 28.19 23.72
N ALA A 719 -15.17 26.96 23.68
CA ALA A 719 -16.50 26.64 23.17
C ALA A 719 -17.26 25.81 24.21
N GLY A 720 -18.06 26.47 25.05
CA GLY A 720 -18.71 25.83 26.20
C GLY A 720 -17.67 25.36 27.21
N GLU A 721 -17.71 24.09 27.59
CA GLU A 721 -16.70 23.45 28.44
C GLU A 721 -15.44 23.01 27.66
N GLY A 722 -15.54 22.99 26.33
CA GLY A 722 -14.52 22.51 25.40
C GLY A 722 -13.68 23.64 24.82
N ARG A 723 -12.70 23.23 24.01
CA ARG A 723 -11.67 24.12 23.46
C ARG A 723 -11.36 23.69 22.04
N ILE A 724 -11.26 24.64 21.12
CA ILE A 724 -11.03 24.38 19.70
C ILE A 724 -9.79 25.14 19.26
N ALA A 725 -8.88 24.44 18.62
CA ALA A 725 -7.73 24.99 17.92
C ALA A 725 -7.82 24.57 16.45
N VAL A 726 -7.69 25.54 15.55
CA VAL A 726 -7.68 25.31 14.09
C VAL A 726 -6.43 25.91 13.49
N TYR A 727 -5.78 25.16 12.61
CA TYR A 727 -4.59 25.57 11.87
C TYR A 727 -4.71 25.10 10.42
N GLY A 728 -4.40 25.95 9.45
CA GLY A 728 -4.74 25.70 8.06
C GLY A 728 -3.72 24.90 7.23
N ASP A 729 -2.68 24.34 7.86
CA ASP A 729 -1.62 23.55 7.21
C ASP A 729 -1.25 22.34 8.09
N SER A 730 -1.21 21.16 7.51
CA SER A 730 -0.89 19.89 8.16
C SER A 730 0.44 19.29 7.71
N ASN A 731 0.99 19.70 6.56
CA ASN A 731 2.25 19.24 5.99
C ASN A 731 3.43 19.39 6.98
N CYS A 732 3.39 20.35 7.90
CA CYS A 732 4.41 20.51 8.94
C CYS A 732 4.38 19.40 10.03
N LEU A 733 3.40 18.50 9.97
CA LEU A 733 3.28 17.29 10.78
C LEU A 733 3.67 16.02 10.01
N ASP A 734 3.59 16.06 8.67
CA ASP A 734 3.94 14.95 7.77
C ASP A 734 5.47 14.81 7.61
N SER A 735 6.01 13.68 8.07
CA SER A 735 7.44 13.36 7.99
C SER A 735 7.95 12.93 6.61
N SER A 736 7.07 12.80 5.62
CA SER A 736 7.41 12.40 4.25
C SER A 736 8.03 13.54 3.45
N HIS A 737 7.47 14.76 3.55
CA HIS A 737 7.88 15.92 2.75
C HIS A 737 7.97 17.24 3.53
N MET A 738 7.89 17.24 4.87
CA MET A 738 8.04 18.47 5.64
C MET A 738 9.39 19.17 5.39
N VAL A 739 9.34 20.49 5.23
CA VAL A 739 10.54 21.35 5.17
C VAL A 739 11.01 21.69 6.60
N THR A 740 10.06 22.13 7.43
CA THR A 740 10.27 22.39 8.86
C THR A 740 9.09 21.81 9.64
N ASN A 741 9.36 21.21 10.80
CA ASN A 741 8.31 20.67 11.64
C ASN A 741 7.65 21.78 12.48
N CYS A 742 6.37 21.62 12.77
CA CYS A 742 5.60 22.48 13.68
C CYS A 742 5.24 21.77 14.99
N TYR A 743 6.05 20.80 15.43
CA TYR A 743 5.74 20.00 16.63
C TYR A 743 5.67 20.81 17.91
N TRP A 744 6.37 21.94 17.98
CA TRP A 744 6.23 22.89 19.09
C TRP A 744 4.81 23.49 19.12
N LEU A 745 4.26 23.85 17.95
CA LEU A 745 2.92 24.43 17.82
C LEU A 745 1.86 23.37 18.12
N LEU A 746 2.00 22.16 17.58
CA LEU A 746 1.14 21.03 17.91
C LEU A 746 1.07 20.80 19.42
N ARG A 747 2.21 20.86 20.12
CA ARG A 747 2.24 20.68 21.57
C ARG A 747 1.43 21.76 22.29
N LYS A 748 1.56 23.03 21.89
CA LYS A 748 0.77 24.14 22.45
C LYS A 748 -0.72 23.99 22.17
N ILE A 749 -1.06 23.55 20.96
CA ILE A 749 -2.43 23.27 20.55
C ILE A 749 -3.03 22.15 21.40
N VAL A 750 -2.32 21.02 21.57
CA VAL A 750 -2.78 19.88 22.37
C VAL A 750 -2.84 20.22 23.86
N GLU A 751 -1.89 20.98 24.38
CA GLU A 751 -1.93 21.51 25.76
C GLU A 751 -3.19 22.33 25.97
N PHE A 752 -3.44 23.34 25.12
CA PHE A 752 -4.66 24.13 25.20
C PHE A 752 -5.92 23.26 25.08
N ALA A 753 -6.05 22.46 24.01
CA ALA A 753 -7.24 21.66 23.75
C ALA A 753 -7.53 20.70 24.92
N GLY A 754 -6.52 19.98 25.41
CA GLY A 754 -6.66 18.92 26.40
C GLY A 754 -6.71 19.37 27.85
N ASN A 755 -6.03 20.47 28.22
CA ASN A 755 -5.93 20.90 29.63
C ASN A 755 -6.19 22.41 29.88
N GLY A 756 -6.47 23.18 28.83
CA GLY A 756 -6.78 24.61 28.95
C GLY A 756 -5.57 25.50 29.25
N LEU A 757 -4.34 24.99 29.11
CA LEU A 757 -3.13 25.78 29.27
C LEU A 757 -3.03 26.82 28.15
N ARG A 758 -3.08 28.09 28.56
CA ARG A 758 -2.98 29.23 27.65
C ARG A 758 -1.53 29.68 27.53
N ASP A 759 -0.96 29.55 26.34
CA ASP A 759 0.33 30.14 26.05
C ASP A 759 0.21 31.68 26.04
N PRO A 760 1.09 32.43 26.76
CA PRO A 760 0.98 33.88 26.87
C PRO A 760 0.99 34.63 25.54
N VAL A 761 1.64 34.07 24.51
CA VAL A 761 1.74 34.69 23.19
C VAL A 761 0.51 34.33 22.36
N LEU A 762 0.11 33.05 22.36
CA LEU A 762 -1.07 32.61 21.61
C LEU A 762 -2.38 33.22 22.15
N PHE A 763 -2.43 33.54 23.44
CA PHE A 763 -3.59 34.14 24.11
C PHE A 763 -3.38 35.61 24.47
N SER A 764 -2.56 36.33 23.70
CA SER A 764 -2.35 37.76 23.90
C SER A 764 -3.63 38.55 23.59
N GLU A 765 -3.85 39.68 24.27
CA GLU A 765 -4.99 40.57 23.96
C GLU A 765 -4.88 41.21 22.57
N ALA A 766 -3.70 41.18 21.94
CA ALA A 766 -3.51 41.67 20.57
C ALA A 766 -4.18 40.77 19.52
N THR A 767 -4.33 39.47 19.81
CA THR A 767 -4.91 38.48 18.88
C THR A 767 -6.37 38.18 19.21
N ARG A 768 -6.91 38.74 20.30
CA ARG A 768 -8.29 38.52 20.73
C ARG A 768 -9.28 39.30 19.87
N LEU A 769 -10.23 38.59 19.27
CA LEU A 769 -11.28 39.18 18.47
C LEU A 769 -12.37 39.83 19.33
N LYS A 770 -12.59 41.13 19.12
CA LYS A 770 -13.73 41.85 19.74
C LYS A 770 -15.04 41.61 18.99
N PHE A 771 -14.94 41.44 17.68
CA PHE A 771 -16.05 41.19 16.77
C PHE A 771 -15.74 39.93 15.98
N PRO A 772 -16.76 39.17 15.56
CA PRO A 772 -16.53 37.99 14.75
C PRO A 772 -15.93 38.41 13.40
N VAL A 773 -15.00 37.60 12.90
CA VAL A 773 -14.49 37.74 11.53
C VAL A 773 -15.46 37.01 10.62
N PHE A 774 -15.99 37.77 9.67
CA PHE A 774 -16.74 37.29 8.52
C PHE A 774 -16.17 38.00 7.31
N GLU A 775 -15.16 37.43 6.67
CA GLU A 775 -14.80 37.92 5.35
C GLU A 775 -15.97 37.62 4.41
N ASN A 776 -16.41 38.59 3.60
CA ASN A 776 -17.52 38.44 2.66
C ASN A 776 -17.07 37.61 1.43
N ILE A 777 -16.36 36.50 1.70
CA ILE A 777 -15.71 35.61 0.76
C ILE A 777 -16.59 34.37 0.63
N GLN A 778 -16.82 33.98 -0.62
CA GLN A 778 -17.52 32.73 -0.91
C GLN A 778 -16.69 31.56 -0.40
N LYS A 779 -17.24 30.78 0.54
CA LYS A 779 -16.59 29.57 1.05
C LYS A 779 -16.32 28.58 -0.10
N PRO A 780 -15.24 27.79 -0.03
CA PRO A 780 -14.96 26.77 -1.03
C PRO A 780 -16.14 25.83 -1.21
N LEU A 781 -16.45 25.49 -2.47
CA LEU A 781 -17.53 24.59 -2.84
C LEU A 781 -16.97 23.28 -3.40
N ARG A 782 -17.69 22.19 -3.17
CA ARG A 782 -17.41 20.88 -3.76
C ARG A 782 -17.45 20.95 -5.28
N ARG A 783 -16.58 20.19 -5.93
CA ARG A 783 -16.58 20.03 -7.39
C ARG A 783 -17.81 19.23 -7.85
N PRO A 784 -18.62 19.75 -8.79
CA PRO A 784 -19.79 19.04 -9.28
C PRO A 784 -19.46 17.98 -10.36
N ASP A 785 -18.23 17.99 -10.90
CA ASP A 785 -17.80 17.12 -12.00
C ASP A 785 -17.11 15.83 -11.54
N VAL A 786 -16.89 15.66 -10.23
CA VAL A 786 -16.25 14.49 -9.64
C VAL A 786 -17.27 13.67 -8.85
N ASN A 787 -17.28 12.35 -9.08
CA ASN A 787 -18.09 11.44 -8.28
C ASN A 787 -17.35 10.99 -7.01
N PHE A 788 -17.40 11.80 -5.95
CA PHE A 788 -16.74 11.52 -4.68
C PHE A 788 -17.29 10.27 -3.95
N SER A 789 -18.54 9.87 -4.24
CA SER A 789 -19.22 8.76 -3.56
C SER A 789 -18.56 7.38 -3.73
N MET A 790 -17.70 7.23 -4.75
CA MET A 790 -16.96 5.97 -4.97
C MET A 790 -15.87 5.74 -3.91
N PHE A 791 -15.38 6.80 -3.27
CA PHE A 791 -14.21 6.78 -2.39
C PHE A 791 -14.58 7.03 -0.93
N SER A 792 -15.68 7.76 -0.70
CA SER A 792 -16.18 8.09 0.62
C SER A 792 -16.68 6.88 1.41
N SER A 793 -16.33 6.85 2.69
CA SER A 793 -16.87 5.93 3.70
C SER A 793 -18.22 6.40 4.27
N VAL A 794 -18.68 7.60 3.88
CA VAL A 794 -19.89 8.25 4.41
C VAL A 794 -20.98 8.40 3.34
N ILE A 795 -20.65 8.93 2.15
CA ILE A 795 -21.67 9.19 1.12
C ILE A 795 -22.35 7.89 0.67
N GLY A 796 -23.68 7.86 0.80
CA GLY A 796 -24.49 6.70 0.40
C GLY A 796 -24.28 5.46 1.26
N LYS A 797 -23.64 5.62 2.43
CA LYS A 797 -23.49 4.58 3.45
C LYS A 797 -24.46 4.82 4.60
N GLU A 798 -24.73 3.77 5.36
CA GLU A 798 -25.50 3.85 6.59
C GLU A 798 -24.55 4.07 7.77
N LEU A 799 -24.94 4.93 8.69
CA LEU A 799 -24.22 5.17 9.94
C LEU A 799 -24.16 3.87 10.75
N ILE A 800 -22.97 3.51 11.22
CA ILE A 800 -22.72 2.20 11.86
C ILE A 800 -23.05 2.22 13.35
N CYS A 801 -22.94 3.38 14.02
CA CYS A 801 -23.05 3.50 15.47
C CYS A 801 -23.77 4.81 15.87
N HIS A 802 -24.49 4.77 16.99
CA HIS A 802 -25.19 5.94 17.57
C HIS A 802 -24.72 6.27 19.00
N GLN A 803 -23.88 5.44 19.60
CA GLN A 803 -23.37 5.57 20.96
C GLN A 803 -21.97 4.95 21.05
N ASP A 804 -21.29 5.12 22.19
CA ASP A 804 -19.99 4.47 22.44
C ASP A 804 -20.11 2.97 22.20
N SER A 805 -19.47 2.53 21.12
CA SER A 805 -19.55 1.17 20.63
C SER A 805 -18.18 0.75 20.12
N ARG A 806 -17.17 0.93 20.98
CA ARG A 806 -15.78 0.48 20.80
C ARG A 806 -15.63 -0.96 20.23
N PHE A 807 -16.68 -1.79 20.28
CA PHE A 807 -16.78 -3.11 19.66
C PHE A 807 -17.84 -3.31 18.56
N GLU A 808 -18.82 -2.41 18.36
CA GLU A 808 -19.86 -2.61 17.33
C GLU A 808 -19.46 -2.05 15.96
N VAL A 809 -18.45 -1.18 15.89
CA VAL A 809 -17.99 -0.63 14.60
C VAL A 809 -17.22 -1.64 13.74
N TRP A 810 -17.07 -2.87 14.21
CA TRP A 810 -16.37 -3.91 13.47
C TRP A 810 -17.30 -4.58 12.44
N GLY A 811 -17.78 -3.78 11.49
CA GLY A 811 -18.51 -4.19 10.28
C GLY A 811 -17.55 -4.57 9.17
N THR A 812 -17.26 -5.86 9.07
CA THR A 812 -16.31 -6.50 8.13
C THR A 812 -16.74 -6.46 6.66
N LYS A 813 -16.76 -5.28 6.01
CA LYS A 813 -16.73 -5.22 4.55
C LYS A 813 -15.32 -5.00 3.97
N GLY A 814 -14.36 -4.56 4.79
CA GLY A 814 -12.99 -4.26 4.35
C GLY A 814 -12.08 -5.48 4.17
N TYR A 815 -12.12 -6.43 5.11
CA TYR A 815 -11.35 -7.67 5.00
C TYR A 815 -12.01 -8.73 4.09
N GLY A 816 -13.21 -8.41 3.59
CA GLY A 816 -14.05 -9.29 2.79
C GLY A 816 -14.06 -8.94 1.30
N ILE A 817 -13.09 -8.17 0.78
CA ILE A 817 -12.84 -8.11 -0.67
C ILE A 817 -12.14 -9.42 -1.10
N GLN A 818 -12.74 -10.55 -0.78
CA GLN A 818 -12.84 -11.57 -1.79
C GLN A 818 -14.08 -11.17 -2.60
N PRO A 819 -13.98 -10.97 -3.92
CA PRO A 819 -15.16 -11.00 -4.75
C PRO A 819 -15.67 -12.43 -4.72
N THR A 820 -16.39 -12.81 -3.66
CA THR A 820 -17.49 -13.72 -3.83
C THR A 820 -18.48 -12.94 -4.69
N GLY A 821 -18.29 -13.01 -6.00
CA GLY A 821 -19.35 -12.69 -6.93
C GLY A 821 -20.56 -13.45 -6.44
N THR A 822 -21.54 -12.72 -5.91
CA THR A 822 -22.85 -13.25 -5.58
C THR A 822 -23.31 -13.97 -6.83
N THR A 823 -23.35 -15.31 -6.77
CA THR A 823 -23.67 -16.30 -7.83
C THR A 823 -22.54 -17.06 -8.55
N ARG A 824 -21.33 -17.23 -8.00
CA ARG A 824 -20.48 -18.39 -8.35
C ARG A 824 -20.37 -19.39 -7.19
N LYS A 825 -21.15 -20.48 -7.27
CA LYS A 825 -20.76 -21.74 -6.61
C LYS A 825 -19.34 -22.06 -7.08
N LEU A 826 -18.40 -22.16 -6.15
CA LEU A 826 -17.09 -22.78 -6.40
C LEU A 826 -17.32 -24.14 -7.09
N PRO A 827 -16.51 -24.53 -8.08
CA PRO A 827 -16.73 -25.75 -8.84
C PRO A 827 -16.83 -26.95 -7.90
N GLU A 828 -18.02 -27.54 -7.82
CA GLU A 828 -18.21 -28.85 -7.19
C GLU A 828 -17.32 -29.84 -7.95
N TYR A 829 -16.32 -30.38 -7.25
CA TYR A 829 -15.40 -31.38 -7.78
C TYR A 829 -16.18 -32.68 -8.05
N GLN A 830 -16.77 -32.80 -9.24
CA GLN A 830 -17.41 -34.05 -9.66
C GLN A 830 -16.33 -35.06 -10.06
N LYS A 831 -16.15 -36.08 -9.22
CA LYS A 831 -15.50 -37.33 -9.60
C LYS A 831 -16.29 -37.96 -10.76
N ASN A 832 -15.75 -37.92 -11.97
CA ASN A 832 -16.21 -38.77 -13.07
C ASN A 832 -15.76 -40.20 -12.79
N GLU A 833 -16.58 -40.98 -12.08
CA GLU A 833 -16.49 -42.44 -12.12
C GLU A 833 -17.41 -42.97 -13.23
N VAL A 834 -16.78 -43.54 -14.26
CA VAL A 834 -17.44 -44.37 -15.25
C VAL A 834 -17.68 -45.74 -14.63
N SER A 835 -18.93 -46.09 -14.30
CA SER A 835 -19.39 -47.47 -14.38
C SER A 835 -20.93 -47.57 -14.43
N SER A 836 -21.36 -48.70 -14.96
CA SER A 836 -22.63 -49.02 -15.62
C SER A 836 -23.82 -49.39 -14.72
N SER A 837 -25.02 -49.07 -15.22
CA SER A 837 -26.32 -49.79 -15.11
C SER A 837 -27.44 -49.13 -14.26
N PRO A 838 -28.73 -49.30 -14.65
CA PRO A 838 -29.83 -48.43 -14.22
C PRO A 838 -30.78 -49.06 -13.19
N ASN A 839 -31.58 -48.18 -12.56
CA ASN A 839 -32.79 -48.39 -11.74
C ASN A 839 -32.63 -48.71 -10.26
N ARG A 840 -33.06 -47.77 -9.40
CA ARG A 840 -34.27 -47.91 -8.57
C ARG A 840 -34.61 -46.62 -7.80
N LEU A 841 -35.85 -46.16 -7.98
CA LEU A 841 -36.57 -45.21 -7.13
C LEU A 841 -36.89 -45.87 -5.78
N ILE A 842 -36.54 -45.22 -4.66
CA ILE A 842 -37.25 -45.35 -3.37
C ILE A 842 -37.38 -43.96 -2.72
N LYS A 843 -38.61 -43.64 -2.33
CA LYS A 843 -39.10 -42.43 -1.67
C LYS A 843 -38.81 -42.40 -0.15
N SER A 844 -38.99 -41.19 0.40
CA SER A 844 -39.48 -40.86 1.76
C SER A 844 -38.40 -40.60 2.83
N SER A 845 -38.57 -39.72 3.82
CA SER A 845 -39.54 -38.66 4.16
C SER A 845 -39.09 -38.05 5.50
N TYR A 846 -39.68 -36.90 5.87
CA TYR A 846 -39.77 -36.26 7.20
C TYR A 846 -38.59 -35.37 7.64
N LYS A 847 -38.77 -34.29 8.41
CA LYS A 847 -39.82 -33.27 8.69
C LYS A 847 -39.24 -32.47 9.88
N ARG A 848 -39.37 -31.14 9.90
CA ARG A 848 -39.48 -30.25 11.09
C ARG A 848 -40.05 -28.94 10.56
N GLN A 849 -41.37 -28.71 10.52
CA GLN A 849 -42.31 -28.39 11.61
C GLN A 849 -41.92 -27.13 12.39
N ASP A 850 -42.38 -26.00 11.83
CA ASP A 850 -42.68 -24.74 12.50
C ASP A 850 -44.13 -24.74 13.02
N GLU A 851 -44.36 -24.08 14.15
CA GLU A 851 -45.65 -23.52 14.60
C GLU A 851 -45.35 -22.06 15.03
N ALA A 852 -45.84 -21.01 14.34
CA ALA A 852 -47.18 -20.39 14.40
C ALA A 852 -47.48 -19.70 15.76
N GLY A 853 -47.95 -18.46 15.88
CA GLY A 853 -48.35 -17.40 14.94
C GLY A 853 -49.06 -16.26 15.70
N LEU A 854 -49.35 -15.11 15.06
CA LEU A 854 -50.55 -14.28 15.33
C LEU A 854 -50.77 -13.24 14.20
N GLN A 855 -52.03 -12.88 13.96
CA GLN A 855 -52.56 -12.40 12.69
C GLN A 855 -53.42 -11.12 12.83
N LYS A 856 -53.25 -10.17 11.88
CA LYS A 856 -54.18 -9.14 11.30
C LYS A 856 -54.92 -8.09 12.16
N SER A 857 -54.86 -6.81 11.72
CA SER A 857 -55.95 -6.06 11.02
C SER A 857 -55.53 -4.63 10.58
N ILE A 858 -55.45 -4.28 9.28
CA ILE A 858 -56.39 -3.51 8.40
C ILE A 858 -56.81 -2.09 8.87
N LEU A 859 -56.38 -1.02 8.16
CA LEU A 859 -57.22 -0.04 7.40
C LEU A 859 -56.44 1.25 7.02
N ALA A 860 -56.32 1.50 5.72
CA ALA A 860 -56.07 2.82 5.12
C ALA A 860 -56.94 2.97 3.86
N PRO A 861 -57.59 4.12 3.61
CA PRO A 861 -58.22 4.40 2.32
C PRO A 861 -57.56 5.56 1.54
N SER A 862 -57.51 5.36 0.21
CA SER A 862 -57.81 6.34 -0.85
C SER A 862 -56.83 7.48 -1.17
N ALA A 863 -56.15 7.42 -2.33
CA ALA A 863 -56.57 8.11 -3.59
C ALA A 863 -55.39 8.37 -4.56
N ASN A 864 -55.49 7.77 -5.75
CA ASN A 864 -55.13 8.25 -7.12
C ASN A 864 -53.82 9.02 -7.36
N LYS A 865 -52.82 8.37 -8.00
CA LYS A 865 -52.62 8.25 -9.47
C LYS A 865 -52.18 9.54 -10.17
N PHE A 866 -50.90 9.61 -10.53
CA PHE A 866 -50.45 9.97 -11.89
C PHE A 866 -49.15 9.21 -12.24
N ASP A 867 -49.06 8.81 -13.50
CA ASP A 867 -48.10 7.94 -14.20
C ASP A 867 -46.60 8.16 -13.88
N ASP A 868 -45.87 7.06 -13.70
CA ASP A 868 -44.50 6.97 -14.22
C ASP A 868 -44.23 5.55 -14.76
N LYS A 869 -44.34 5.41 -16.09
CA LYS A 869 -43.72 4.34 -16.87
C LYS A 869 -42.44 4.91 -17.48
N ARG A 870 -41.29 4.60 -16.88
CA ARG A 870 -40.02 4.50 -17.61
C ARG A 870 -39.22 3.33 -17.07
N ASP A 871 -39.19 2.28 -17.86
CA ASP A 871 -38.28 1.16 -17.78
C ASP A 871 -36.82 1.64 -17.79
N TYR A 872 -36.02 1.20 -16.82
CA TYR A 872 -34.55 1.20 -16.90
C TYR A 872 -34.03 -0.12 -16.32
N PHE A 873 -34.04 -1.16 -17.16
CA PHE A 873 -33.17 -2.33 -17.02
C PHE A 873 -32.59 -2.63 -18.41
N GLY A 874 -31.37 -2.16 -18.64
CA GLY A 874 -30.55 -2.53 -19.79
C GLY A 874 -29.66 -3.72 -19.43
N PHE A 875 -30.21 -4.93 -19.53
CA PHE A 875 -29.39 -6.11 -19.78
C PHE A 875 -29.43 -6.40 -21.28
N ILE A 876 -28.24 -6.48 -21.87
CA ILE A 876 -28.03 -6.94 -23.24
C ILE A 876 -28.53 -8.40 -23.33
N SER A 877 -29.58 -8.60 -24.12
CA SER A 877 -30.06 -9.90 -24.54
C SER A 877 -29.12 -10.52 -25.57
N HIS A 878 -29.08 -11.85 -25.58
CA HIS A 878 -28.18 -12.70 -26.37
C HIS A 878 -28.45 -12.74 -27.88
N GLU A 879 -29.08 -11.72 -28.48
CA GLU A 879 -29.45 -11.71 -29.92
C GLU A 879 -28.80 -10.61 -30.78
N GLU A 880 -27.99 -9.70 -30.23
CA GLU A 880 -27.40 -8.59 -31.00
C GLU A 880 -25.88 -8.66 -31.25
N VAL A 881 -25.24 -9.82 -31.10
CA VAL A 881 -23.80 -9.98 -31.41
C VAL A 881 -23.53 -10.42 -32.87
N ALA A 882 -24.56 -10.81 -33.63
CA ALA A 882 -24.39 -11.31 -35.00
C ALA A 882 -24.38 -10.22 -36.09
N SER A 883 -24.72 -8.95 -35.79
CA SER A 883 -24.92 -7.91 -36.81
C SER A 883 -23.77 -6.90 -36.95
N GLN A 884 -22.85 -6.79 -35.99
CA GLN A 884 -21.75 -5.82 -36.06
C GLN A 884 -20.47 -6.29 -36.78
N TRP A 885 -20.37 -7.59 -37.09
CA TRP A 885 -19.23 -8.14 -37.86
C TRP A 885 -19.46 -8.17 -39.37
N MET A 886 -20.70 -7.98 -39.83
CA MET A 886 -21.05 -8.05 -41.26
C MET A 886 -20.57 -6.83 -42.05
N VAL A 887 -20.60 -5.63 -41.45
CA VAL A 887 -20.21 -4.38 -42.15
C VAL A 887 -18.69 -4.28 -42.33
N PRO A 888 -17.84 -4.54 -41.31
CA PRO A 888 -16.39 -4.56 -41.47
C PRO A 888 -15.92 -5.70 -42.38
N ALA A 889 -16.55 -6.87 -42.31
CA ALA A 889 -16.22 -8.01 -43.17
C ALA A 889 -16.57 -7.75 -44.64
N CYS A 890 -17.72 -7.12 -44.93
CA CYS A 890 -18.09 -6.70 -46.29
C CYS A 890 -17.13 -5.65 -46.85
N PHE A 891 -16.64 -4.72 -46.02
CA PHE A 891 -15.60 -3.75 -46.41
C PHE A 891 -14.24 -4.41 -46.66
N ALA A 892 -13.83 -5.38 -45.83
CA ALA A 892 -12.59 -6.11 -46.05
C ALA A 892 -12.63 -6.94 -47.34
N VAL A 893 -13.75 -7.64 -47.60
CA VAL A 893 -13.93 -8.47 -48.80
C VAL A 893 -13.99 -7.61 -50.07
N THR A 894 -14.69 -6.47 -50.05
CA THR A 894 -14.71 -5.55 -51.21
C THR A 894 -13.35 -4.92 -51.47
N THR A 895 -12.58 -4.59 -50.43
CA THR A 895 -11.22 -4.06 -50.57
C THR A 895 -10.25 -5.11 -51.12
N CYS A 896 -10.34 -6.36 -50.66
CA CYS A 896 -9.56 -7.47 -51.20
C CYS A 896 -9.92 -7.79 -52.66
N ILE A 897 -11.20 -7.71 -53.04
CA ILE A 897 -11.65 -7.90 -54.44
C ILE A 897 -11.15 -6.77 -55.34
N LEU A 898 -11.18 -5.51 -54.88
CA LEU A 898 -10.67 -4.36 -55.63
C LEU A 898 -9.15 -4.41 -55.82
N VAL A 899 -8.40 -4.84 -54.80
CA VAL A 899 -6.95 -5.07 -54.89
C VAL A 899 -6.63 -6.24 -55.83
N TYR A 900 -7.37 -7.35 -55.74
CA TYR A 900 -7.20 -8.51 -56.64
C TYR A 900 -7.51 -8.17 -58.10
N LEU A 901 -8.58 -7.39 -58.36
CA LEU A 901 -8.93 -6.92 -59.71
C LEU A 901 -7.90 -5.92 -60.27
N SER A 902 -7.32 -5.07 -59.42
CA SER A 902 -6.26 -4.13 -59.79
C SER A 902 -4.94 -4.84 -60.12
N CYS A 903 -4.56 -5.87 -59.36
CA CYS A 903 -3.42 -6.73 -59.66
C CYS A 903 -3.63 -7.53 -60.95
N ARG A 904 -4.85 -8.02 -61.22
CA ARG A 904 -5.19 -8.70 -62.50
C ARG A 904 -5.17 -7.74 -63.70
N ALA A 905 -5.55 -6.48 -63.52
CA ALA A 905 -5.48 -5.45 -64.56
C ALA A 905 -4.02 -5.06 -64.89
N GLN A 906 -3.13 -5.02 -63.89
CA GLN A 906 -1.69 -4.80 -64.10
C GLN A 906 -1.00 -6.01 -64.75
N GLN A 907 -1.39 -7.24 -64.42
CA GLN A 907 -0.83 -8.45 -65.07
C GLN A 907 -1.26 -8.60 -66.54
N ARG A 908 -2.40 -8.05 -66.96
CA ARG A 908 -2.82 -8.04 -68.38
C ARG A 908 -2.10 -6.98 -69.24
N ARG A 909 -1.36 -6.04 -68.65
CA ARG A 909 -0.59 -5.01 -69.40
C ARG A 909 0.87 -5.36 -69.64
N ARG A 910 1.34 -6.57 -69.28
CA ARG A 910 2.69 -7.06 -69.60
C ARG A 910 2.65 -8.38 -70.38
N ARG A 911 2.29 -8.30 -71.67
CA ARG A 911 2.69 -9.29 -72.68
C ARG A 911 3.71 -8.62 -73.62
N PRO A 912 4.90 -9.18 -73.87
CA PRO A 912 5.89 -8.56 -74.75
C PRO A 912 5.53 -8.80 -76.23
N ARG A 913 5.60 -7.73 -77.04
CA ARG A 913 5.69 -7.83 -78.51
C ARG A 913 7.09 -8.33 -78.88
N LYS A 914 7.16 -9.34 -79.76
CA LYS A 914 8.39 -9.86 -80.41
C LYS A 914 8.82 -8.96 -81.58
N GLY A 915 10.13 -8.94 -81.83
CA GLY A 915 10.85 -8.37 -82.98
C GLY A 915 11.80 -7.26 -82.54
N SER A 916 13.07 -7.15 -82.92
CA SER A 916 13.95 -7.81 -83.90
C SER A 916 15.39 -7.31 -83.63
N ALA A 917 16.40 -8.08 -84.04
CA ALA A 917 17.76 -7.67 -84.44
C ALA A 917 18.90 -7.47 -83.39
N THR A 918 19.83 -8.44 -83.44
CA THR A 918 21.30 -8.32 -83.60
C THR A 918 22.19 -7.52 -82.64
N GLY A 919 23.06 -8.26 -81.91
CA GLY A 919 24.50 -8.28 -82.23
C GLY A 919 25.51 -7.60 -81.28
N ARG A 920 26.47 -8.40 -80.79
CA ARG A 920 27.85 -8.08 -80.30
C ARG A 920 27.98 -7.39 -78.92
N LEU A 921 29.04 -7.57 -78.12
CA LEU A 921 30.11 -8.55 -77.86
C LEU A 921 30.94 -7.94 -76.69
N SER A 922 31.48 -8.76 -75.76
CA SER A 922 32.64 -8.48 -74.86
C SER A 922 32.56 -7.30 -73.87
N SER A 923 33.22 -7.21 -72.71
CA SER A 923 34.02 -8.06 -71.79
C SER A 923 34.49 -7.11 -70.67
N SER A 924 34.83 -7.63 -69.47
CA SER A 924 35.79 -7.07 -68.47
C SER A 924 35.52 -5.66 -67.94
N VAL A 925 35.45 -5.38 -66.63
CA VAL A 925 36.26 -5.79 -65.46
C VAL A 925 35.37 -5.72 -64.22
#